data_AF-A0A1T4K9U6-F1
#
_entry.id   AF-A0A1T4K9U6-F1
#
_cell.length_a   1.000
_cell.length_b   1.000
_cell.length_c   1.000
_cell.angle_alpha   90.00
_cell.angle_beta   90.00
_cell.angle_gamma   90.00
#
_symmetry.space_group_name_H-M   'P 1'
#
loop_
_entity.id
_entity.type
_entity.pdbx_description
1 polymer ?
#
loop_
_entity_poly.entity_id
_entity_poly.type
_entity_poly.pdbx_seq_one_letter_code
_entity_poly.pdbx_strand_id
1 'polypeptide(L)'
;MKRLGIYLIVVVMLVTVLTGCTNANPKEEMNEANKKTTFMLFDESKIYENKILESGEITAEDVKLKNMTFEKDLIIDKKVGDGNVYLDGVEVKGKLIVNGGGENSIHIENSKINSVSSNRVEGTVRIVVAETSSVDLLDIDSVTKLEVHGEMKTLSISQNATSSSVNIGETAKIKTVEINAPVVLSAKSPIEHLAIKAESKVTLESAVNLVTVSSSAQNTTIDLKKDAVVNNLGTEVKLDVSGTGKLGTVVTTDKTFVTGNVKPENTTVSTTPIQDAINKGAAATTPTPTITNTPKPATPKPTETPKSIETPKPTETPGISNPTPQPTEPPVSKLPWDGVTIDTSWYNSASTTFTLYNGAQLAGFGQLVNEGNNFAGKTINLGGDIDLNNKLWTPIGLRYARAGTTYKNEDAGSNYSQYWFYHNTFSGTLNGNNYTIKGLKVYNDSKTANDGAALFGFVSDATIKNLNFDGFNVGGESRVAVVAAYALGGSTFDGITLSNGQVYVNDPQSTDPTCKSWAVGGIVGQMWNYSHYAVGKNNATYSFQNIVVNSNVTISGEANVGSMWGSITEASSKKIGSFDASSRTEYPNWKGADTVNYTGYDSTVFVDNCKNEGKIYASYINAGSLAGWAYTSVVDIKSFENKGQVFVKNSEDMNPKIISGNTVVNSVPFYASDKETKTIVQTKEQLENALKSNVAKIEIRGTIGTDSDYTIYRVTKTKEILGATNSKIYGSFIIDVDNVKINGLEIHNQGWITGNPVDARRNAITVVSNRVEITNNKLISSNTVNGEEAISNGIVLLAGTDNNTNIRIENNEITGYSYENDNWSSTGTIFSAGQYFPYDTTNKKGSSKTVNLTLDYASIAKQNTYYSCYNDFVYTDYSLKAEDGYYKYTFASNPKGVIDGLMYSSKVNSKVELAPGNYTFTKEVTGESLNNNFVVKSNCELIVPTTANAIITNDTELVINEGGKLTGVVQGNVIDLNIPSISNESIRYNPVSEDIVVQFDLTRGFILTPPTEVDIATLYAQILAGTQTEQEQAARKLGNDIIYYYYYIEDNNQIPLMTVDLQGSQIPLMKNKFWSEYLIYKDGANTVTIPNGNIINGTMLGSTVLSNKTWLTATNPKIGTVATKWLDPVKGKSLYVDIVIVVEGKVIKKTVSVEIPNDTIVNQINEGSQNLDESVPSLDESNEKTDEIEKDLPILFDSIDQEESSNQ
;
A
#
# COMPACT_ATOMS: atom_id res chain seq x y z
N MET A 1 73.84 -1.53 23.31
CA MET A 1 74.29 -2.26 22.10
C MET A 1 74.95 -3.58 22.50
N LYS A 2 74.80 -4.64 21.68
CA LYS A 2 75.57 -5.90 21.70
C LYS A 2 75.69 -6.69 23.03
N ARG A 3 74.58 -7.18 23.60
CA ARG A 3 74.52 -8.44 24.39
C ARG A 3 73.11 -9.05 24.38
N LEU A 4 72.69 -9.69 23.26
CA LEU A 4 71.45 -10.50 23.22
C LEU A 4 71.45 -11.54 22.07
N GLY A 5 72.58 -12.17 21.77
CA GLY A 5 72.80 -12.93 20.52
C GLY A 5 73.21 -14.40 20.65
N ILE A 6 72.95 -15.07 21.78
CA ILE A 6 73.44 -16.45 22.04
C ILE A 6 72.33 -17.48 22.34
N TYR A 7 71.07 -17.06 22.52
CA TYR A 7 69.95 -18.00 22.75
C TYR A 7 69.36 -18.64 21.47
N LEU A 8 69.90 -18.36 20.28
CA LEU A 8 69.29 -18.71 18.99
C LEU A 8 69.72 -20.09 18.41
N ILE A 9 70.55 -20.88 19.10
CA ILE A 9 71.21 -22.06 18.50
C ILE A 9 70.75 -23.42 19.07
N VAL A 10 70.07 -23.46 20.23
CA VAL A 10 69.79 -24.73 20.93
C VAL A 10 68.43 -25.36 20.58
N VAL A 11 67.44 -24.59 20.08
CA VAL A 11 66.10 -25.12 19.77
C VAL A 11 65.98 -25.71 18.34
N VAL A 12 66.96 -25.47 17.48
CA VAL A 12 66.95 -25.91 16.06
C VAL A 12 67.31 -27.40 15.89
N MET A 13 67.65 -28.12 16.97
CA MET A 13 68.28 -29.46 16.91
C MET A 13 67.38 -30.65 17.30
N LEU A 14 66.05 -30.49 17.29
CA LEU A 14 65.09 -31.55 17.66
C LEU A 14 64.00 -31.75 16.59
N VAL A 15 64.43 -31.90 15.33
CA VAL A 15 63.60 -32.32 14.19
C VAL A 15 64.00 -33.74 13.76
N THR A 16 63.00 -34.52 13.31
CA THR A 16 63.04 -35.89 12.69
C THR A 16 62.78 -37.10 13.60
N VAL A 17 62.18 -38.15 13.00
CA VAL A 17 61.77 -39.48 13.56
C VAL A 17 60.44 -39.42 14.36
N LEU A 18 59.25 -39.90 13.95
CA LEU A 18 58.72 -40.64 12.76
C LEU A 18 57.33 -40.07 12.41
N THR A 19 57.01 -39.57 11.20
CA THR A 19 56.59 -40.26 9.95
C THR A 19 55.38 -41.21 10.04
N GLY A 20 54.22 -40.70 9.60
CA GLY A 20 52.98 -41.44 9.32
C GLY A 20 52.16 -40.73 8.21
N CYS A 21 52.74 -40.66 7.00
CA CYS A 21 52.19 -40.06 5.77
C CYS A 21 50.83 -40.67 5.37
N THR A 22 49.88 -40.06 4.63
CA THR A 22 49.74 -38.77 3.88
C THR A 22 48.23 -38.64 3.46
N ASN A 23 47.67 -37.60 2.83
CA ASN A 23 48.17 -36.38 2.15
C ASN A 23 47.07 -35.28 2.06
N ALA A 24 47.47 -34.01 1.89
CA ALA A 24 46.85 -32.93 1.06
C ALA A 24 46.79 -31.53 1.73
N ASN A 25 47.50 -30.57 1.12
CA ASN A 25 47.40 -29.09 1.22
C ASN A 25 47.43 -28.37 2.59
N PRO A 26 48.53 -27.69 2.95
CA PRO A 26 48.56 -26.68 4.01
C PRO A 26 48.14 -25.30 3.48
N LYS A 27 46.87 -24.93 3.67
CA LYS A 27 46.37 -23.53 3.46
C LYS A 27 45.35 -23.03 4.48
N GLU A 28 45.05 -23.80 5.54
CA GLU A 28 43.95 -23.51 6.48
C GLU A 28 44.38 -23.05 7.88
N GLU A 29 45.67 -23.12 8.25
CA GLU A 29 46.16 -22.70 9.58
C GLU A 29 46.56 -21.21 9.64
N MET A 30 45.62 -20.33 9.27
CA MET A 30 45.67 -18.90 9.63
C MET A 30 44.30 -18.31 9.95
N ASN A 31 43.31 -19.15 10.30
CA ASN A 31 41.89 -18.76 10.36
C ASN A 31 41.16 -19.05 11.69
N GLU A 32 41.88 -19.26 12.80
CA GLU A 32 41.29 -19.44 14.15
C GLU A 32 41.27 -18.17 15.03
N ALA A 33 41.28 -16.97 14.41
CA ALA A 33 41.19 -15.69 15.13
C ALA A 33 39.92 -14.87 14.82
N ASN A 34 39.02 -15.34 13.93
CA ASN A 34 37.88 -14.56 13.44
C ASN A 34 36.56 -15.36 13.35
N LYS A 35 36.30 -16.26 14.31
CA LYS A 35 34.94 -16.77 14.52
C LYS A 35 34.09 -15.70 15.23
N LYS A 36 33.52 -14.78 14.44
CA LYS A 36 32.40 -13.93 14.92
C LYS A 36 31.32 -14.85 15.48
N THR A 37 30.93 -14.63 16.72
CA THR A 37 29.78 -15.36 17.30
C THR A 37 28.52 -14.77 16.65
N THR A 38 27.81 -15.57 15.88
CA THR A 38 26.77 -15.09 14.95
C THR A 38 25.48 -14.68 15.65
N PHE A 39 25.16 -15.27 16.80
CA PHE A 39 23.96 -14.96 17.58
C PHE A 39 24.18 -15.23 19.07
N MET A 40 23.53 -14.46 19.94
CA MET A 40 23.45 -14.73 21.38
C MET A 40 22.01 -14.57 21.88
N LEU A 41 21.53 -15.59 22.58
CA LEU A 41 20.33 -15.51 23.40
C LEU A 41 20.72 -15.00 24.81
N PHE A 42 19.96 -14.03 25.32
CA PHE A 42 20.09 -13.49 26.68
C PHE A 42 18.86 -13.92 27.49
N ASP A 43 18.95 -15.11 28.07
CA ASP A 43 17.90 -15.88 28.75
C ASP A 43 18.10 -15.97 30.28
N GLU A 44 19.09 -15.26 30.84
CA GLU A 44 19.32 -15.14 32.28
C GLU A 44 19.41 -13.67 32.70
N SER A 45 18.78 -13.31 33.83
CA SER A 45 18.89 -11.99 34.46
C SER A 45 20.31 -11.75 35.00
N LYS A 46 21.21 -11.23 34.15
CA LYS A 46 22.60 -10.90 34.50
C LYS A 46 23.18 -9.80 33.62
N ILE A 47 24.41 -9.40 33.96
CA ILE A 47 25.22 -8.51 33.13
C ILE A 47 25.97 -9.34 32.08
N TYR A 48 25.85 -8.94 30.82
CA TYR A 48 26.63 -9.44 29.69
C TYR A 48 27.49 -8.30 29.15
N GLU A 49 28.78 -8.54 28.93
CA GLU A 49 29.71 -7.45 28.61
C GLU A 49 30.79 -7.78 27.58
N ASN A 50 31.34 -6.73 26.97
CA ASN A 50 32.58 -6.72 26.18
C ASN A 50 32.62 -7.74 25.01
N LYS A 51 31.54 -7.82 24.22
CA LYS A 51 31.42 -8.72 23.06
C LYS A 51 30.97 -7.98 21.80
N ILE A 52 31.52 -8.40 20.66
CA ILE A 52 31.02 -8.05 19.32
C ILE A 52 30.26 -9.27 18.79
N LEU A 53 29.00 -9.06 18.47
CA LEU A 53 28.07 -10.08 17.96
C LEU A 53 27.53 -9.65 16.60
N GLU A 54 27.08 -10.60 15.80
CA GLU A 54 26.35 -10.27 14.58
C GLU A 54 24.89 -9.87 14.91
N SER A 55 24.16 -10.65 15.70
CA SER A 55 22.85 -10.28 16.27
C SER A 55 22.60 -10.91 17.65
N GLY A 56 21.45 -10.62 18.28
CA GLY A 56 21.03 -11.28 19.53
C GLY A 56 19.57 -11.07 19.91
N GLU A 57 19.08 -11.85 20.88
CA GLU A 57 17.70 -11.84 21.37
C GLU A 57 17.67 -11.90 22.91
N ILE A 58 16.99 -10.95 23.56
CA ILE A 58 16.80 -10.88 24.99
C ILE A 58 15.44 -11.48 25.33
N THR A 59 15.41 -12.50 26.20
CA THR A 59 14.19 -13.21 26.59
C THR A 59 13.94 -13.22 28.10
N ALA A 60 14.94 -12.90 28.92
CA ALA A 60 14.80 -12.74 30.37
C ALA A 60 14.64 -11.28 30.80
N GLU A 61 13.98 -11.08 31.94
CA GLU A 61 13.90 -9.80 32.63
C GLU A 61 15.24 -9.37 33.26
N ASP A 62 15.38 -8.07 33.51
CA ASP A 62 16.49 -7.39 34.18
C ASP A 62 17.90 -7.64 33.57
N VAL A 63 17.94 -8.04 32.30
CA VAL A 63 19.16 -8.20 31.50
C VAL A 63 19.87 -6.85 31.30
N LYS A 64 21.18 -6.85 31.51
CA LYS A 64 22.05 -5.67 31.29
C LYS A 64 23.13 -5.98 30.27
N LEU A 65 23.15 -5.25 29.17
CA LEU A 65 24.20 -5.34 28.15
C LEU A 65 25.16 -4.16 28.33
N LYS A 66 26.46 -4.43 28.47
CA LYS A 66 27.48 -3.41 28.75
C LYS A 66 28.65 -3.45 27.76
N ASN A 67 28.97 -2.34 27.11
CA ASN A 67 30.08 -2.25 26.14
C ASN A 67 30.01 -3.35 25.05
N MET A 68 28.84 -3.51 24.42
CA MET A 68 28.60 -4.54 23.40
C MET A 68 28.29 -3.94 22.03
N THR A 69 28.72 -4.59 20.96
CA THR A 69 28.43 -4.16 19.59
C THR A 69 27.67 -5.23 18.84
N PHE A 70 26.54 -4.85 18.24
CA PHE A 70 25.73 -5.67 17.34
C PHE A 70 25.85 -5.13 15.92
N GLU A 71 26.34 -5.96 15.00
CA GLU A 71 26.54 -5.59 13.59
C GLU A 71 25.23 -5.56 12.79
N LYS A 72 24.21 -6.27 13.28
CA LYS A 72 22.82 -6.28 12.80
C LYS A 72 21.88 -5.98 13.97
N ASP A 73 20.75 -6.68 14.03
CA ASP A 73 19.64 -6.39 14.92
C ASP A 73 19.82 -6.98 16.32
N LEU A 74 19.24 -6.31 17.31
CA LEU A 74 19.07 -6.79 18.67
C LEU A 74 17.57 -6.83 18.98
N ILE A 75 17.06 -7.99 19.38
CA ILE A 75 15.63 -8.18 19.69
C ILE A 75 15.46 -8.21 21.21
N ILE A 76 14.46 -7.49 21.72
CA ILE A 76 13.93 -7.65 23.07
C ILE A 76 12.60 -8.38 22.90
N ASP A 77 12.60 -9.69 23.12
CA ASP A 77 11.46 -10.56 22.84
C ASP A 77 10.32 -10.33 23.83
N LYS A 78 9.09 -10.69 23.41
CA LYS A 78 7.90 -10.60 24.25
C LYS A 78 7.99 -11.42 25.55
N LYS A 79 8.85 -12.45 25.62
CA LYS A 79 9.12 -13.24 26.84
C LYS A 79 9.67 -12.41 28.01
N VAL A 80 10.28 -11.25 27.74
CA VAL A 80 10.72 -10.31 28.79
C VAL A 80 9.54 -9.80 29.63
N GLY A 81 8.31 -9.89 29.14
CA GLY A 81 7.12 -9.49 29.88
C GLY A 81 7.20 -8.02 30.27
N ASP A 82 6.90 -7.70 31.53
CA ASP A 82 6.98 -6.33 32.06
C ASP A 82 8.38 -5.98 32.64
N GLY A 83 9.35 -6.88 32.52
CA GLY A 83 10.71 -6.73 33.06
C GLY A 83 11.54 -5.61 32.41
N ASN A 84 12.68 -5.28 33.01
CA ASN A 84 13.54 -4.21 32.52
C ASN A 84 14.65 -4.73 31.61
N VAL A 85 15.19 -3.85 30.77
CA VAL A 85 16.42 -4.09 30.00
C VAL A 85 17.27 -2.81 30.07
N TYR A 86 18.58 -2.98 30.23
CA TYR A 86 19.54 -1.89 30.32
C TYR A 86 20.63 -2.06 29.26
N LEU A 87 20.81 -1.05 28.41
CA LEU A 87 21.84 -0.98 27.38
C LEU A 87 22.80 0.15 27.75
N ASP A 88 24.00 -0.20 28.23
CA ASP A 88 25.05 0.75 28.67
C ASP A 88 26.28 0.64 27.78
N GLY A 89 26.61 1.66 27.00
CA GLY A 89 27.75 1.61 26.07
C GLY A 89 27.54 0.65 24.89
N VAL A 90 26.28 0.40 24.49
CA VAL A 90 25.93 -0.54 23.43
C VAL A 90 25.87 0.17 22.06
N GLU A 91 26.50 -0.40 21.04
CA GLU A 91 26.33 0.02 19.64
C GLU A 91 25.49 -1.01 18.87
N VAL A 92 24.33 -0.61 18.34
CA VAL A 92 23.48 -1.44 17.46
C VAL A 92 23.46 -0.81 16.07
N LYS A 93 24.09 -1.48 15.10
CA LYS A 93 24.19 -0.99 13.72
C LYS A 93 22.97 -1.35 12.87
N GLY A 94 22.25 -2.43 13.23
CA GLY A 94 20.92 -2.74 12.71
C GLY A 94 19.79 -2.06 13.49
N LYS A 95 18.68 -2.76 13.68
CA LYS A 95 17.52 -2.32 14.46
C LYS A 95 17.52 -2.91 15.88
N LEU A 96 17.25 -2.09 16.89
CA LEU A 96 16.78 -2.55 18.19
C LEU A 96 15.26 -2.77 18.09
N ILE A 97 14.80 -4.01 18.19
CA ILE A 97 13.38 -4.38 18.07
C ILE A 97 12.81 -4.65 19.46
N VAL A 98 11.91 -3.81 19.94
CA VAL A 98 11.33 -3.88 21.29
C VAL A 98 9.93 -4.49 21.24
N ASN A 99 9.82 -5.77 21.57
CA ASN A 99 8.56 -6.51 21.66
C ASN A 99 8.13 -6.79 23.12
N GLY A 100 9.03 -6.61 24.09
CA GLY A 100 8.80 -6.76 25.54
C GLY A 100 9.40 -5.61 26.35
N GLY A 101 9.04 -5.52 27.64
CA GLY A 101 9.38 -4.45 28.56
C GLY A 101 8.17 -3.64 29.04
N GLY A 102 8.02 -3.43 30.36
CA GLY A 102 6.84 -2.79 30.97
C GLY A 102 6.93 -1.27 31.12
N GLU A 103 6.10 -0.69 32.00
CA GLU A 103 6.01 0.78 32.16
C GLU A 103 7.27 1.47 32.75
N ASN A 104 8.29 0.72 33.16
CA ASN A 104 9.54 1.23 33.74
C ASN A 104 10.81 0.82 32.97
N SER A 105 10.67 0.14 31.84
CA SER A 105 11.75 -0.60 31.17
C SER A 105 12.59 0.23 30.18
N ILE A 106 13.45 -0.49 29.44
CA ILE A 106 14.31 -0.08 28.30
C ILE A 106 15.08 1.23 28.53
N HIS A 107 16.23 1.10 29.19
CA HIS A 107 17.15 2.20 29.46
C HIS A 107 18.32 2.16 28.46
N ILE A 108 18.49 3.24 27.68
CA ILE A 108 19.51 3.37 26.63
C ILE A 108 20.51 4.44 27.08
N GLU A 109 21.62 4.00 27.66
CA GLU A 109 22.66 4.82 28.30
C GLU A 109 24.00 4.68 27.56
N ASN A 110 24.72 5.79 27.36
CA ASN A 110 26.04 5.82 26.69
C ASN A 110 26.07 5.11 25.31
N SER A 111 24.92 4.95 24.67
CA SER A 111 24.70 3.96 23.59
C SER A 111 24.43 4.64 22.25
N LYS A 112 24.73 3.94 21.16
CA LYS A 112 24.54 4.42 19.78
C LYS A 112 23.74 3.41 18.97
N ILE A 113 22.54 3.79 18.57
CA ILE A 113 21.60 2.90 17.91
C ILE A 113 21.18 3.50 16.56
N ASN A 114 21.31 2.72 15.49
CA ASN A 114 20.91 3.16 14.16
C ASN A 114 19.37 3.28 14.04
N SER A 115 18.64 2.26 14.46
CA SER A 115 17.17 2.34 14.50
C SER A 115 16.57 1.60 15.69
N VAL A 116 15.47 2.10 16.24
CA VAL A 116 14.64 1.45 17.27
C VAL A 116 13.23 1.23 16.71
N SER A 117 12.65 0.06 16.97
CA SER A 117 11.24 -0.27 16.73
C SER A 117 10.56 -0.56 18.07
N SER A 118 9.44 0.09 18.39
CA SER A 118 8.60 -0.27 19.55
C SER A 118 7.31 -0.94 19.09
N ASN A 119 7.28 -2.28 19.16
CA ASN A 119 6.26 -3.14 18.52
C ASN A 119 5.60 -4.10 19.55
N ARG A 120 5.49 -3.68 20.81
CA ARG A 120 4.87 -4.44 21.90
C ARG A 120 3.35 -4.56 21.68
N VAL A 121 2.87 -5.77 21.40
CA VAL A 121 1.45 -6.03 21.09
C VAL A 121 0.55 -5.93 22.33
N GLU A 122 1.03 -6.29 23.52
CA GLU A 122 0.23 -6.40 24.74
C GLU A 122 0.76 -5.50 25.87
N GLY A 123 0.11 -4.36 26.12
CA GLY A 123 0.48 -3.43 27.19
C GLY A 123 1.45 -2.32 26.78
N THR A 124 1.85 -1.49 27.74
CA THR A 124 2.66 -0.27 27.48
C THR A 124 4.11 -0.47 27.88
N VAL A 125 5.03 -0.13 26.96
CA VAL A 125 6.48 -0.12 27.21
C VAL A 125 6.98 1.30 27.51
N ARG A 126 7.90 1.46 28.46
CA ARG A 126 8.69 2.69 28.60
C ARG A 126 10.04 2.53 27.89
N ILE A 127 10.51 3.61 27.27
CA ILE A 127 11.83 3.70 26.64
C ILE A 127 12.47 5.02 27.06
N VAL A 128 13.69 4.97 27.59
CA VAL A 128 14.48 6.13 28.02
C VAL A 128 15.76 6.22 27.22
N VAL A 129 15.93 7.31 26.46
CA VAL A 129 17.17 7.64 25.73
C VAL A 129 17.94 8.71 26.52
N ALA A 130 18.98 8.29 27.25
CA ALA A 130 19.76 9.19 28.11
C ALA A 130 20.58 10.22 27.33
N GLU A 131 21.02 11.29 28.00
CA GLU A 131 21.77 12.43 27.43
C GLU A 131 23.05 12.03 26.67
N THR A 132 23.68 10.93 27.10
CA THR A 132 24.92 10.40 26.52
C THR A 132 24.68 9.47 25.32
N SER A 133 23.43 9.23 24.95
CA SER A 133 23.04 8.28 23.90
C SER A 133 22.59 8.99 22.62
N SER A 134 22.68 8.27 21.49
CA SER A 134 22.19 8.72 20.18
C SER A 134 21.37 7.63 19.49
N VAL A 135 20.22 8.03 18.95
CA VAL A 135 19.34 7.16 18.15
C VAL A 135 19.05 7.83 16.81
N ASP A 136 19.44 7.24 15.70
CA ASP A 136 19.23 7.86 14.38
C ASP A 136 17.73 7.91 14.01
N LEU A 137 17.03 6.77 14.10
CA LEU A 137 15.57 6.68 13.88
C LEU A 137 14.90 5.92 15.02
N LEU A 138 13.82 6.47 15.60
CA LEU A 138 12.96 5.74 16.54
C LEU A 138 11.53 5.67 15.99
N ASP A 139 11.09 4.46 15.64
CA ASP A 139 9.74 4.14 15.18
C ASP A 139 8.90 3.55 16.33
N ILE A 140 7.76 4.15 16.62
CA ILE A 140 6.79 3.67 17.61
C ILE A 140 5.57 3.10 16.89
N ASP A 141 5.40 1.77 16.94
CA ASP A 141 4.25 1.05 16.37
C ASP A 141 3.24 0.58 17.44
N SER A 142 3.49 0.87 18.72
CA SER A 142 2.69 0.40 19.85
C SER A 142 2.73 1.40 21.02
N VAL A 143 1.78 1.29 21.96
CA VAL A 143 1.62 2.24 23.06
C VAL A 143 2.90 2.34 23.89
N THR A 144 3.56 3.51 23.85
CA THR A 144 4.89 3.71 24.43
C THR A 144 4.95 4.98 25.29
N LYS A 145 5.62 4.90 26.44
CA LYS A 145 6.05 6.05 27.24
C LYS A 145 7.50 6.37 26.86
N LEU A 146 7.71 7.33 25.97
CA LEU A 146 9.05 7.71 25.49
C LEU A 146 9.58 8.91 26.28
N GLU A 147 10.80 8.78 26.80
CA GLU A 147 11.58 9.86 27.39
C GLU A 147 12.88 10.03 26.59
N VAL A 148 13.08 11.21 26.00
CA VAL A 148 14.30 11.53 25.22
C VAL A 148 15.06 12.65 25.91
N HIS A 149 16.32 12.38 26.22
CA HIS A 149 17.29 13.34 26.74
C HIS A 149 18.56 13.41 25.87
N GLY A 150 18.84 12.37 25.08
CA GLY A 150 19.97 12.30 24.15
C GLY A 150 19.72 12.91 22.77
N GLU A 151 20.55 12.52 21.80
CA GLU A 151 20.43 12.95 20.40
C GLU A 151 19.50 12.01 19.61
N MET A 152 18.59 12.57 18.83
CA MET A 152 17.69 11.82 17.95
C MET A 152 17.52 12.54 16.61
N LYS A 153 17.67 11.89 15.45
CA LYS A 153 17.40 12.59 14.17
C LYS A 153 15.90 12.64 13.91
N THR A 154 15.25 11.48 13.91
CA THR A 154 13.82 11.35 13.60
C THR A 154 13.11 10.49 14.65
N LEU A 155 12.03 11.03 15.20
CA LEU A 155 11.00 10.28 15.91
C LEU A 155 9.79 10.10 15.00
N SER A 156 9.36 8.86 14.79
CA SER A 156 8.14 8.51 14.05
C SER A 156 7.19 7.73 14.96
N ILE A 157 5.95 8.17 15.06
CA ILE A 157 4.89 7.49 15.81
C ILE A 157 3.85 7.04 14.78
N SER A 158 3.66 5.75 14.58
CA SER A 158 2.70 5.22 13.61
C SER A 158 1.27 5.17 14.18
N GLN A 159 0.29 5.00 13.30
CA GLN A 159 -1.15 5.04 13.62
C GLN A 159 -1.60 4.07 14.73
N ASN A 160 -0.83 3.01 14.98
CA ASN A 160 -1.14 1.98 15.96
C ASN A 160 -0.78 2.40 17.40
N ALA A 161 0.08 3.40 17.58
CA ALA A 161 0.63 3.82 18.87
C ALA A 161 -0.28 4.80 19.66
N THR A 162 -1.59 4.64 19.54
CA THR A 162 -2.60 5.52 20.16
C THR A 162 -2.48 5.56 21.69
N SER A 163 -2.59 6.75 22.29
CA SER A 163 -2.38 7.03 23.72
C SER A 163 -0.93 6.98 24.22
N SER A 164 0.07 6.92 23.32
CA SER A 164 1.47 7.08 23.71
C SER A 164 1.74 8.46 24.34
N SER A 165 2.72 8.52 25.25
CA SER A 165 3.19 9.76 25.85
C SER A 165 4.66 9.99 25.51
N VAL A 166 4.98 11.14 24.93
CA VAL A 166 6.33 11.51 24.51
C VAL A 166 6.79 12.71 25.32
N ASN A 167 7.94 12.59 25.98
CA ASN A 167 8.55 13.64 26.77
C ASN A 167 9.98 13.90 26.27
N ILE A 168 10.20 15.07 25.69
CA ILE A 168 11.50 15.50 25.13
C ILE A 168 12.11 16.50 26.12
N GLY A 169 13.14 16.05 26.84
CA GLY A 169 13.82 16.82 27.89
C GLY A 169 14.66 17.98 27.36
N GLU A 170 15.04 18.89 28.26
CA GLU A 170 15.75 20.16 27.95
C GLU A 170 17.08 19.96 27.19
N THR A 171 17.74 18.83 27.43
CA THR A 171 19.04 18.45 26.86
C THR A 171 18.95 17.72 25.51
N ALA A 172 17.76 17.25 25.12
CA ALA A 172 17.58 16.45 23.92
C ALA A 172 17.79 17.28 22.64
N LYS A 173 18.39 16.67 21.62
CA LYS A 173 18.53 17.29 20.29
C LYS A 173 17.70 16.50 19.30
N ILE A 174 16.65 17.11 18.76
CA ILE A 174 15.77 16.44 17.80
C ILE A 174 15.51 17.30 16.55
N LYS A 175 15.55 16.68 15.38
CA LYS A 175 15.23 17.37 14.12
C LYS A 175 13.75 17.23 13.79
N THR A 176 13.30 16.00 13.58
CA THR A 176 11.96 15.72 13.08
C THR A 176 11.17 14.87 14.06
N VAL A 177 9.93 15.27 14.33
CA VAL A 177 8.94 14.49 15.06
C VAL A 177 7.71 14.31 14.19
N GLU A 178 7.36 13.07 13.85
CA GLU A 178 6.14 12.73 13.10
C GLU A 178 5.13 11.97 13.97
N ILE A 179 3.90 12.48 14.05
CA ILE A 179 2.84 11.95 14.89
C ILE A 179 1.69 11.46 14.00
N ASN A 180 1.55 10.15 13.80
CA ASN A 180 0.47 9.54 13.00
C ASN A 180 -0.63 8.89 13.85
N ALA A 181 -0.52 8.89 15.18
CA ALA A 181 -1.54 8.45 16.13
C ALA A 181 -1.84 9.52 17.20
N PRO A 182 -3.00 9.49 17.87
CA PRO A 182 -3.27 10.37 19.00
C PRO A 182 -2.29 10.17 20.16
N VAL A 183 -1.55 11.22 20.53
CA VAL A 183 -0.55 11.19 21.61
C VAL A 183 -0.61 12.42 22.52
N VAL A 184 0.06 12.31 23.66
CA VAL A 184 0.45 13.47 24.49
C VAL A 184 1.94 13.72 24.29
N LEU A 185 2.30 14.86 23.70
CA LEU A 185 3.68 15.32 23.52
C LEU A 185 3.98 16.48 24.48
N SER A 186 5.08 16.38 25.23
CA SER A 186 5.72 17.50 25.92
C SER A 186 7.13 17.67 25.38
N ALA A 187 7.51 18.88 24.97
CA ALA A 187 8.85 19.15 24.43
C ALA A 187 9.49 20.41 25.03
N LYS A 188 10.64 20.20 25.70
CA LYS A 188 11.42 21.21 26.41
C LYS A 188 12.70 21.62 25.68
N SER A 189 13.05 20.96 24.58
CA SER A 189 14.16 21.33 23.70
C SER A 189 13.68 21.73 22.29
N PRO A 190 14.53 22.39 21.48
CA PRO A 190 14.13 22.84 20.15
C PRO A 190 13.88 21.68 19.17
N ILE A 191 12.93 21.88 18.25
CA ILE A 191 12.59 20.94 17.16
C ILE A 191 12.69 21.66 15.80
N GLU A 192 13.37 21.07 14.81
CA GLU A 192 13.43 21.64 13.44
C GLU A 192 12.05 21.53 12.75
N HIS A 193 11.39 20.36 12.80
CA HIS A 193 10.07 20.11 12.22
C HIS A 193 9.21 19.16 13.08
N LEU A 194 8.02 19.61 13.47
CA LEU A 194 6.97 18.82 14.10
C LEU A 194 5.81 18.61 13.11
N ALA A 195 5.59 17.38 12.69
CA ALA A 195 4.49 16.99 11.80
C ALA A 195 3.40 16.23 12.57
N ILE A 196 2.23 16.86 12.72
CA ILE A 196 1.07 16.31 13.42
C ILE A 196 0.06 15.82 12.37
N LYS A 197 -0.16 14.51 12.32
CA LYS A 197 -1.03 13.83 11.35
C LYS A 197 -2.24 13.15 11.99
N ALA A 198 -2.35 13.15 13.32
CA ALA A 198 -3.52 12.68 14.08
C ALA A 198 -3.81 13.58 15.29
N GLU A 199 -5.08 13.61 15.76
CA GLU A 199 -5.56 14.44 16.88
C GLU A 199 -4.67 14.26 18.13
N SER A 200 -3.95 15.30 18.54
CA SER A 200 -2.95 15.18 19.62
C SER A 200 -2.99 16.34 20.62
N LYS A 201 -2.44 16.09 21.81
CA LYS A 201 -2.21 17.13 22.83
C LYS A 201 -0.72 17.44 22.89
N VAL A 202 -0.35 18.63 22.46
CA VAL A 202 1.06 19.07 22.37
C VAL A 202 1.29 20.21 23.35
N THR A 203 2.33 20.08 24.18
CA THR A 203 2.86 21.14 25.04
C THR A 203 4.28 21.46 24.61
N LEU A 204 4.53 22.71 24.24
CA LEU A 204 5.86 23.19 23.85
C LEU A 204 6.38 24.15 24.92
N GLU A 205 7.61 23.92 25.38
CA GLU A 205 8.36 24.78 26.30
C GLU A 205 9.56 25.48 25.63
N SER A 206 9.88 25.09 24.39
CA SER A 206 11.00 25.61 23.61
C SER A 206 10.62 25.93 22.16
N ALA A 207 11.60 26.34 21.35
CA ALA A 207 11.37 26.81 19.98
C ALA A 207 11.14 25.66 18.98
N VAL A 208 10.11 25.78 18.13
CA VAL A 208 9.86 24.88 17.01
C VAL A 208 9.85 25.68 15.71
N ASN A 209 10.71 25.32 14.77
CA ASN A 209 10.86 26.11 13.54
C ASN A 209 9.70 25.91 12.55
N LEU A 210 9.18 24.69 12.46
CA LEU A 210 8.05 24.34 11.62
C LEU A 210 7.09 23.38 12.33
N VAL A 211 5.82 23.74 12.42
CA VAL A 211 4.72 22.84 12.80
C VAL A 211 3.79 22.67 11.58
N THR A 212 3.59 21.44 11.13
CA THR A 212 2.62 21.12 10.05
C THR A 212 1.51 20.22 10.60
N VAL A 213 0.25 20.62 10.47
CA VAL A 213 -0.90 19.86 10.95
C VAL A 213 -1.83 19.48 9.80
N SER A 214 -2.02 18.18 9.55
CA SER A 214 -2.79 17.67 8.40
C SER A 214 -4.30 17.67 8.64
N SER A 215 -5.04 17.46 7.54
CA SER A 215 -6.50 17.24 7.51
C SER A 215 -7.03 16.15 8.47
N SER A 216 -6.20 15.18 8.85
CA SER A 216 -6.54 14.08 9.77
C SER A 216 -6.26 14.39 11.25
N ALA A 217 -5.69 15.55 11.59
CA ALA A 217 -5.31 15.93 12.95
C ALA A 217 -6.28 16.95 13.60
N GLN A 218 -7.57 16.86 13.30
CA GLN A 218 -8.61 17.75 13.84
C GLN A 218 -8.61 17.79 15.38
N ASN A 219 -9.07 18.89 15.96
CA ASN A 219 -9.13 19.12 17.42
C ASN A 219 -7.79 19.09 18.16
N THR A 220 -6.66 18.98 17.47
CA THR A 220 -5.33 19.06 18.08
C THR A 220 -5.17 20.34 18.90
N THR A 221 -4.68 20.19 20.13
CA THR A 221 -4.42 21.30 21.06
C THR A 221 -2.92 21.54 21.18
N ILE A 222 -2.48 22.79 21.06
CA ILE A 222 -1.07 23.19 21.19
C ILE A 222 -0.96 24.25 22.30
N ASP A 223 -0.40 23.86 23.44
CA ASP A 223 -0.12 24.74 24.57
C ASP A 223 1.33 25.25 24.49
N LEU A 224 1.49 26.54 24.22
CA LEU A 224 2.76 27.23 24.13
C LEU A 224 3.10 27.83 25.48
N LYS A 225 4.05 27.24 26.22
CA LYS A 225 4.56 27.83 27.47
C LYS A 225 5.39 29.09 27.19
N LYS A 226 5.68 29.83 28.25
CA LYS A 226 6.25 31.19 28.23
C LYS A 226 7.43 31.39 27.25
N ASP A 227 8.35 30.44 27.20
CA ASP A 227 9.59 30.54 26.44
C ASP A 227 9.52 29.79 25.08
N ALA A 228 8.37 29.18 24.77
CA ALA A 228 8.13 28.50 23.51
C ALA A 228 7.82 29.49 22.37
N VAL A 229 8.40 29.22 21.20
CA VAL A 229 8.21 30.01 19.98
C VAL A 229 7.98 29.06 18.81
N VAL A 230 6.79 29.10 18.21
CA VAL A 230 6.52 28.42 16.93
C VAL A 230 6.74 29.43 15.82
N ASN A 231 7.85 29.32 15.09
CA ASN A 231 8.19 30.28 14.02
C ASN A 231 7.16 30.23 12.89
N ASN A 232 6.84 29.02 12.44
CA ASN A 232 5.88 28.75 11.38
C ASN A 232 4.95 27.61 11.79
N LEU A 233 3.65 27.86 11.73
CA LEU A 233 2.60 26.86 11.82
C LEU A 233 1.85 26.83 10.48
N GLY A 234 1.44 25.66 10.03
CA GLY A 234 0.30 25.62 9.13
C GLY A 234 -0.60 24.42 9.33
N THR A 235 -1.88 24.66 9.11
CA THR A 235 -2.95 23.75 9.47
C THR A 235 -4.10 23.77 8.48
N GLU A 236 -4.48 22.58 8.00
CA GLU A 236 -5.66 22.36 7.15
C GLU A 236 -6.93 22.09 7.99
N VAL A 237 -6.79 22.13 9.32
CA VAL A 237 -7.83 21.83 10.30
C VAL A 237 -7.91 22.87 11.40
N LYS A 238 -9.03 22.87 12.13
CA LYS A 238 -9.19 23.65 13.35
C LYS A 238 -8.31 23.13 14.49
N LEU A 239 -7.57 24.05 15.12
CA LEU A 239 -6.67 23.86 16.26
C LEU A 239 -7.05 24.81 17.40
N ASP A 240 -6.78 24.40 18.63
CA ASP A 240 -6.72 25.31 19.78
C ASP A 240 -5.24 25.57 20.12
N VAL A 241 -4.79 26.82 19.94
CA VAL A 241 -3.44 27.26 20.27
C VAL A 241 -3.50 28.23 21.44
N SER A 242 -3.05 27.76 22.60
CA SER A 242 -3.22 28.42 23.89
C SER A 242 -1.88 28.58 24.63
N GLY A 243 -1.91 29.24 25.79
CA GLY A 243 -0.74 29.43 26.65
C GLY A 243 -0.22 30.87 26.69
N THR A 244 1.10 31.02 26.83
CA THR A 244 1.80 32.30 27.05
C THR A 244 3.03 32.52 26.16
N GLY A 245 3.40 31.53 25.34
CA GLY A 245 4.47 31.62 24.35
C GLY A 245 4.06 32.41 23.10
N LYS A 246 4.87 32.30 22.04
CA LYS A 246 4.69 33.04 20.79
C LYS A 246 4.38 32.15 19.60
N LEU A 247 3.49 32.63 18.74
CA LEU A 247 3.16 32.04 17.45
C LEU A 247 3.48 33.06 16.35
N GLY A 248 4.42 32.72 15.47
CA GLY A 248 4.88 33.57 14.38
C GLY A 248 3.90 33.57 13.20
N THR A 249 4.31 33.00 12.07
CA THR A 249 3.47 32.94 10.88
C THR A 249 2.58 31.71 10.87
N VAL A 250 1.28 31.92 10.66
CA VAL A 250 0.31 30.86 10.38
C VAL A 250 -0.02 30.84 8.89
N VAL A 251 0.05 29.66 8.28
CA VAL A 251 -0.52 29.39 6.96
C VAL A 251 -1.68 28.42 7.10
N THR A 252 -2.88 28.83 6.70
CA THR A 252 -4.12 28.05 6.90
C THR A 252 -5.03 28.12 5.69
N THR A 253 -5.95 27.18 5.52
CA THR A 253 -7.03 27.26 4.52
C THR A 253 -8.15 28.20 4.97
N ASP A 254 -8.30 28.46 6.28
CA ASP A 254 -9.30 29.37 6.86
C ASP A 254 -8.75 30.05 8.11
N LYS A 255 -8.88 31.39 8.19
CA LYS A 255 -8.40 32.17 9.36
C LYS A 255 -9.08 31.80 10.68
N THR A 256 -10.25 31.17 10.63
CA THR A 256 -10.99 30.70 11.82
C THR A 256 -10.44 29.39 12.40
N PHE A 257 -9.51 28.72 11.71
CA PHE A 257 -8.99 27.43 12.14
C PHE A 257 -8.00 27.53 13.31
N VAL A 258 -7.25 28.62 13.46
CA VAL A 258 -6.44 28.83 14.67
C VAL A 258 -7.29 29.54 15.71
N THR A 259 -7.70 28.79 16.74
CA THR A 259 -8.45 29.29 17.90
C THR A 259 -7.57 29.29 19.15
N GLY A 260 -8.10 29.72 20.30
CA GLY A 260 -7.36 29.82 21.56
C GLY A 260 -6.99 31.27 21.94
N ASN A 261 -6.13 31.41 22.96
CA ASN A 261 -5.75 32.73 23.50
C ASN A 261 -4.44 33.29 22.93
N VAL A 262 -3.61 32.47 22.26
CA VAL A 262 -2.38 32.93 21.60
C VAL A 262 -2.72 33.36 20.19
N LYS A 263 -2.38 34.62 19.84
CA LYS A 263 -2.60 35.17 18.50
C LYS A 263 -1.33 35.03 17.66
N PRO A 264 -1.44 34.61 16.39
CA PRO A 264 -0.30 34.62 15.47
C PRO A 264 0.14 36.05 15.13
N GLU A 265 1.43 36.24 14.93
CA GLU A 265 2.00 37.50 14.45
C GLU A 265 1.58 37.79 12.99
N ASN A 266 1.48 36.75 12.15
CA ASN A 266 0.99 36.84 10.78
C ASN A 266 0.05 35.68 10.43
N THR A 267 -0.97 35.90 9.58
CA THR A 267 -1.86 34.83 9.10
C THR A 267 -2.14 34.94 7.62
N THR A 268 -1.63 33.98 6.86
CA THR A 268 -1.81 33.82 5.41
C THR A 268 -2.86 32.76 5.14
N VAL A 269 -3.84 33.08 4.31
CA VAL A 269 -4.78 32.06 3.78
C VAL A 269 -4.22 31.49 2.50
N SER A 270 -4.04 30.17 2.45
CA SER A 270 -3.54 29.43 1.29
C SER A 270 -4.66 28.67 0.61
N THR A 271 -4.74 28.76 -0.72
CA THR A 271 -5.58 27.89 -1.57
C THR A 271 -4.82 26.68 -2.11
N THR A 272 -3.52 26.56 -1.80
CA THR A 272 -2.64 25.42 -2.09
C THR A 272 -2.40 24.56 -0.85
N PRO A 273 -2.00 23.27 -0.99
CA PRO A 273 -1.64 22.39 0.12
C PRO A 273 -0.68 23.07 1.11
N ILE A 274 -0.90 22.85 2.40
CA ILE A 274 -0.27 23.75 3.37
C ILE A 274 1.21 23.45 3.60
N GLN A 275 1.63 22.19 3.45
CA GLN A 275 3.06 21.85 3.36
C GLN A 275 3.77 22.63 2.24
N ASP A 276 3.08 22.92 1.14
CA ASP A 276 3.64 23.69 0.03
C ASP A 276 3.68 25.19 0.26
N ALA A 277 2.80 25.71 1.11
CA ALA A 277 2.63 27.14 1.36
C ALA A 277 3.42 27.66 2.58
N ILE A 278 3.68 26.83 3.60
CA ILE A 278 4.56 27.23 4.71
C ILE A 278 6.01 27.37 4.22
N ASN A 279 6.46 26.47 3.35
CA ASN A 279 7.77 26.54 2.67
C ASN A 279 7.91 27.78 1.77
N LYS A 280 6.86 28.59 1.62
CA LYS A 280 6.75 29.75 0.72
C LYS A 280 6.48 31.07 1.45
N GLY A 281 6.36 31.05 2.78
CA GLY A 281 5.59 32.05 3.52
C GLY A 281 6.20 32.59 4.81
N ALA A 282 7.45 33.06 4.79
CA ALA A 282 8.04 33.82 5.91
C ALA A 282 8.86 35.05 5.45
N ALA A 283 8.36 35.76 4.43
CA ALA A 283 8.89 37.08 4.07
C ALA A 283 8.44 38.13 5.10
N ALA A 284 9.34 38.54 5.99
CA ALA A 284 9.05 39.54 7.02
C ALA A 284 8.76 40.92 6.39
N THR A 285 7.50 41.34 6.38
CA THR A 285 7.11 42.70 6.00
C THR A 285 7.51 43.68 7.10
N THR A 286 8.61 44.40 6.90
CA THR A 286 9.00 45.52 7.78
C THR A 286 8.16 46.75 7.43
N PRO A 287 7.38 47.33 8.38
CA PRO A 287 6.60 48.54 8.11
C PRO A 287 7.50 49.77 8.04
N THR A 288 7.43 50.53 6.94
CA THR A 288 8.12 51.80 6.75
C THR A 288 7.55 52.88 7.68
N PRO A 289 8.35 53.55 8.53
CA PRO A 289 7.87 54.69 9.32
C PRO A 289 7.78 55.96 8.47
N THR A 290 6.58 56.51 8.36
CA THR A 290 6.31 57.82 7.73
C THR A 290 6.73 58.97 8.66
N ILE A 291 7.46 59.96 8.13
CA ILE A 291 7.90 61.15 8.89
C ILE A 291 6.88 62.29 8.71
N THR A 292 6.21 62.75 9.79
CA THR A 292 5.69 64.12 9.86
C THR A 292 5.57 64.70 11.30
N ASN A 293 6.45 65.67 11.60
CA ASN A 293 6.33 66.84 12.49
C ASN A 293 5.83 66.80 13.97
N THR A 294 6.57 67.59 14.76
CA THR A 294 6.57 67.94 16.21
C THR A 294 5.29 68.61 16.77
N PRO A 295 5.08 68.62 18.11
CA PRO A 295 5.66 69.68 18.97
C PRO A 295 6.15 69.30 20.40
N LYS A 296 7.05 70.15 20.93
CA LYS A 296 7.66 70.28 22.29
C LYS A 296 6.69 71.06 23.24
N PRO A 297 6.66 70.98 24.61
CA PRO A 297 7.75 70.94 25.63
C PRO A 297 7.50 69.94 26.82
N ALA A 298 8.18 69.87 27.99
CA ALA A 298 9.16 70.73 28.69
C ALA A 298 10.11 69.92 29.63
N THR A 299 11.19 70.55 30.13
CA THR A 299 12.22 69.97 31.02
C THR A 299 11.96 70.21 32.52
N PRO A 300 12.51 69.37 33.42
CA PRO A 300 13.28 69.90 34.58
C PRO A 300 14.68 69.26 34.78
N LYS A 301 15.46 69.86 35.70
CA LYS A 301 16.91 69.64 35.95
C LYS A 301 17.16 68.81 37.27
N PRO A 302 18.38 68.62 37.82
CA PRO A 302 18.82 67.31 38.36
C PRO A 302 19.16 67.30 39.88
N THR A 303 19.50 66.12 40.42
CA THR A 303 20.14 65.96 41.76
C THR A 303 21.17 64.82 41.74
N GLU A 304 22.01 64.73 42.78
CA GLU A 304 23.44 64.37 42.71
C GLU A 304 23.83 62.93 43.15
N THR A 305 25.09 62.59 42.88
CA THR A 305 25.79 61.34 43.27
C THR A 305 26.38 61.42 44.69
N PRO A 306 26.36 60.33 45.47
CA PRO A 306 27.34 60.10 46.56
C PRO A 306 28.40 59.02 46.21
N LYS A 307 29.59 59.14 46.81
CA LYS A 307 30.74 58.22 46.67
C LYS A 307 30.90 57.26 47.86
N SER A 308 31.69 56.21 47.61
CA SER A 308 32.22 55.10 48.46
C SER A 308 32.62 55.35 49.93
N ILE A 309 32.72 54.26 50.72
CA ILE A 309 33.86 53.93 51.63
C ILE A 309 33.89 52.40 51.96
N GLU A 310 34.95 51.93 52.64
CA GLU A 310 35.75 50.70 52.44
C GLU A 310 35.45 49.39 53.25
N THR A 311 35.87 48.27 52.65
CA THR A 311 36.57 47.01 53.09
C THR A 311 36.68 46.56 54.58
N PRO A 312 36.84 45.23 54.85
CA PRO A 312 38.20 44.64 54.91
C PRO A 312 38.41 43.23 54.28
N LYS A 313 39.69 42.85 54.13
CA LYS A 313 40.28 41.68 53.43
C LYS A 313 40.80 40.58 54.39
N PRO A 314 40.84 39.30 53.96
CA PRO A 314 42.06 38.47 54.04
C PRO A 314 42.36 37.81 52.65
N THR A 315 43.49 38.03 51.95
CA THR A 315 44.88 37.51 52.20
C THR A 315 44.96 35.99 51.98
N GLU A 316 45.22 35.50 50.75
CA GLU A 316 46.56 35.20 50.14
C GLU A 316 47.31 34.03 50.81
N THR A 317 48.02 33.08 50.15
CA THR A 317 48.48 32.80 48.76
C THR A 317 48.80 31.25 48.70
N PRO A 318 49.54 30.64 47.74
CA PRO A 318 49.80 30.83 46.28
C PRO A 318 49.40 29.56 45.45
N GLY A 319 49.52 29.43 44.12
CA GLY A 319 49.99 30.27 43.00
C GLY A 319 50.36 29.40 41.78
N ILE A 320 50.67 30.01 40.61
CA ILE A 320 51.05 29.40 39.30
C ILE A 320 49.87 28.86 38.45
N SER A 321 49.66 29.23 37.17
CA SER A 321 50.14 30.38 36.39
C SER A 321 49.32 30.58 35.08
N ASN A 322 49.03 31.84 34.76
CA ASN A 322 48.80 32.41 33.42
C ASN A 322 47.53 32.00 32.61
N PRO A 323 46.55 32.91 32.41
CA PRO A 323 45.63 32.84 31.29
C PRO A 323 46.29 33.40 30.02
N THR A 324 46.40 32.58 28.98
CA THR A 324 46.81 33.01 27.63
C THR A 324 45.75 33.97 27.05
N PRO A 325 46.12 35.01 26.27
CA PRO A 325 45.17 36.08 25.95
C PRO A 325 43.96 35.60 25.14
N GLN A 326 42.78 36.10 25.51
CA GLN A 326 41.65 36.14 24.57
C GLN A 326 42.10 36.94 23.34
N PRO A 327 41.93 36.42 22.11
CA PRO A 327 42.24 37.20 20.92
C PRO A 327 41.31 38.40 20.87
N THR A 328 41.88 39.60 21.01
CA THR A 328 41.21 40.83 20.60
C THR A 328 40.88 40.69 19.12
N GLU A 329 39.59 40.74 18.81
CA GLU A 329 39.06 40.77 17.45
C GLU A 329 39.83 41.82 16.63
N PRO A 330 40.51 41.44 15.53
CA PRO A 330 41.22 42.40 14.71
C PRO A 330 40.23 43.47 14.21
N PRO A 331 40.62 44.75 14.07
CA PRO A 331 39.75 45.76 13.51
C PRO A 331 39.46 45.41 12.04
N VAL A 332 38.34 44.73 11.80
CA VAL A 332 37.90 44.32 10.46
C VAL A 332 37.69 45.56 9.63
N SER A 333 38.60 45.83 8.70
CA SER A 333 38.42 46.95 7.79
C SER A 333 37.27 46.63 6.83
N LYS A 334 36.20 47.43 6.88
CA LYS A 334 35.15 47.47 5.84
C LYS A 334 35.62 48.14 4.54
N LEU A 335 36.92 48.09 4.24
CA LEU A 335 37.46 48.66 3.02
C LEU A 335 37.09 47.76 1.83
N PRO A 336 36.74 48.35 0.67
CA PRO A 336 36.56 47.60 -0.56
C PRO A 336 37.84 46.81 -0.90
N TRP A 337 37.68 45.59 -1.41
CA TRP A 337 38.82 44.72 -1.72
C TRP A 337 39.77 45.37 -2.73
N ASP A 338 41.07 45.13 -2.58
CA ASP A 338 42.10 45.69 -3.46
C ASP A 338 42.27 44.90 -4.77
N GLY A 339 41.86 43.63 -4.76
CA GLY A 339 41.97 42.67 -5.86
C GLY A 339 43.13 41.68 -5.73
N VAL A 340 43.89 41.73 -4.62
CA VAL A 340 45.14 40.94 -4.45
C VAL A 340 45.37 40.43 -3.03
N THR A 341 44.86 41.10 -1.99
CA THR A 341 45.06 40.68 -0.60
C THR A 341 44.20 39.44 -0.30
N ILE A 342 44.82 38.42 0.27
CA ILE A 342 44.21 37.16 0.65
C ILE A 342 44.44 36.93 2.16
N ASP A 343 43.37 36.63 2.90
CA ASP A 343 43.41 36.31 4.33
C ASP A 343 42.83 34.91 4.57
N THR A 344 43.68 33.97 5.01
CA THR A 344 43.31 32.61 5.45
C THR A 344 43.44 32.42 6.97
N SER A 345 43.79 33.47 7.73
CA SER A 345 44.11 33.37 9.17
C SER A 345 42.92 32.99 10.06
N TRP A 346 41.70 33.18 9.57
CA TRP A 346 40.45 32.74 10.19
C TRP A 346 40.21 31.22 10.09
N TYR A 347 40.90 30.53 9.18
CA TYR A 347 40.67 29.11 8.93
C TYR A 347 41.49 28.22 9.88
N ASN A 348 40.84 27.20 10.41
CA ASN A 348 41.47 26.08 11.09
C ASN A 348 40.74 24.79 10.72
N SER A 349 41.44 23.66 10.64
CA SER A 349 40.85 22.41 10.14
C SER A 349 39.84 21.77 11.10
N ALA A 350 39.90 22.08 12.39
CA ALA A 350 39.05 21.48 13.43
C ALA A 350 37.63 22.08 13.46
N SER A 351 37.48 23.40 13.26
CA SER A 351 36.18 24.05 13.24
C SER A 351 35.31 23.60 12.05
N THR A 352 34.02 23.46 12.28
CA THR A 352 33.00 23.18 11.25
C THR A 352 32.27 24.42 10.77
N THR A 353 32.39 25.56 11.46
CA THR A 353 31.73 26.81 11.12
C THR A 353 32.72 27.98 11.17
N PHE A 354 32.65 28.87 10.18
CA PHE A 354 33.49 30.07 10.06
C PHE A 354 32.63 31.27 9.65
N THR A 355 33.12 32.48 9.90
CA THR A 355 32.45 33.73 9.49
C THR A 355 33.44 34.66 8.80
N LEU A 356 33.11 35.11 7.60
CA LEU A 356 33.92 36.02 6.78
C LEU A 356 33.28 37.41 6.77
N TYR A 357 34.08 38.46 6.94
CA TYR A 357 33.59 39.82 7.08
C TYR A 357 34.10 40.79 6.00
N ASN A 358 35.00 40.36 5.13
CA ASN A 358 35.59 41.20 4.07
C ASN A 358 36.06 40.39 2.86
N GLY A 359 36.41 41.09 1.77
CA GLY A 359 36.81 40.46 0.50
C GLY A 359 38.12 39.68 0.55
N ALA A 360 39.09 40.05 1.39
CA ALA A 360 40.32 39.29 1.55
C ALA A 360 40.09 37.92 2.20
N GLN A 361 39.14 37.85 3.14
CA GLN A 361 38.71 36.60 3.77
C GLN A 361 37.95 35.70 2.80
N LEU A 362 37.10 36.28 1.95
CA LEU A 362 36.44 35.54 0.86
C LEU A 362 37.45 35.03 -0.17
N ALA A 363 38.47 35.83 -0.52
CA ALA A 363 39.55 35.40 -1.40
C ALA A 363 40.39 34.27 -0.77
N GLY A 364 40.58 34.28 0.56
CA GLY A 364 41.25 33.19 1.28
C GLY A 364 40.43 31.91 1.34
N PHE A 365 39.10 32.02 1.48
CA PHE A 365 38.21 30.88 1.31
C PHE A 365 38.33 30.31 -0.12
N GLY A 366 38.38 31.18 -1.13
CA GLY A 366 38.67 30.81 -2.51
C GLY A 366 40.00 30.06 -2.68
N GLN A 367 41.09 30.58 -2.11
CA GLN A 367 42.40 29.93 -2.14
C GLN A 367 42.34 28.52 -1.52
N LEU A 368 41.74 28.38 -0.33
CA LEU A 368 41.67 27.09 0.37
C LEU A 368 40.91 26.02 -0.44
N VAL A 369 39.79 26.38 -1.08
CA VAL A 369 39.08 25.47 -2.01
C VAL A 369 39.98 25.15 -3.20
N ASN A 370 40.62 26.16 -3.79
CA ASN A 370 41.50 26.00 -4.95
C ASN A 370 42.76 25.16 -4.66
N GLU A 371 43.16 25.03 -3.40
CA GLU A 371 44.24 24.15 -2.92
C GLU A 371 43.76 22.73 -2.56
N GLY A 372 42.45 22.46 -2.61
CA GLY A 372 41.86 21.12 -2.46
C GLY A 372 41.06 20.89 -1.18
N ASN A 373 40.89 21.90 -0.32
CA ASN A 373 39.98 21.81 0.84
C ASN A 373 38.53 22.09 0.39
N ASN A 374 37.75 21.04 0.13
CA ASN A 374 36.38 21.16 -0.39
C ASN A 374 35.33 21.69 0.62
N PHE A 375 35.69 21.85 1.90
CA PHE A 375 34.78 22.23 2.99
C PHE A 375 33.53 21.32 3.16
N ALA A 376 33.59 20.04 2.75
CA ALA A 376 32.49 19.10 2.96
C ALA A 376 32.09 19.02 4.45
N GLY A 377 30.78 19.17 4.72
CA GLY A 377 30.24 19.21 6.09
C GLY A 377 30.60 20.46 6.91
N LYS A 378 31.23 21.48 6.31
CA LYS A 378 31.57 22.75 6.95
C LYS A 378 30.68 23.90 6.43
N THR A 379 30.49 24.93 7.26
CA THR A 379 29.68 26.13 6.95
C THR A 379 30.54 27.37 6.96
N ILE A 380 30.49 28.14 5.87
CA ILE A 380 30.99 29.50 5.75
C ILE A 380 29.81 30.45 5.88
N ASN A 381 29.83 31.33 6.88
CA ASN A 381 28.88 32.43 7.02
C ASN A 381 29.48 33.73 6.50
N LEU A 382 28.65 34.64 6.00
CA LEU A 382 29.01 36.06 5.94
C LEU A 382 28.60 36.77 7.23
N GLY A 383 29.50 37.59 7.76
CA GLY A 383 29.28 38.46 8.93
C GLY A 383 29.00 39.92 8.56
N GLY A 384 28.96 40.24 7.27
CA GLY A 384 28.66 41.56 6.73
C GLY A 384 28.68 41.58 5.19
N ASP A 385 28.25 42.70 4.61
CA ASP A 385 28.43 42.96 3.17
C ASP A 385 29.91 42.90 2.77
N ILE A 386 30.19 42.26 1.63
CA ILE A 386 31.53 42.16 1.05
C ILE A 386 31.59 42.96 -0.25
N ASP A 387 32.43 43.99 -0.30
CA ASP A 387 32.68 44.76 -1.51
C ASP A 387 33.95 44.27 -2.22
N LEU A 388 33.76 43.62 -3.38
CA LEU A 388 34.83 43.16 -4.27
C LEU A 388 35.34 44.25 -5.22
N ASN A 389 34.79 45.47 -5.14
CA ASN A 389 35.35 46.69 -5.72
C ASN A 389 35.59 46.63 -7.24
N ASN A 390 34.79 45.83 -7.96
CA ASN A 390 34.94 45.58 -9.39
C ASN A 390 36.34 45.08 -9.79
N LYS A 391 37.03 44.40 -8.87
CA LYS A 391 38.32 43.76 -9.09
C LYS A 391 38.12 42.41 -9.76
N LEU A 392 39.10 42.00 -10.56
CA LEU A 392 39.06 40.71 -11.24
C LEU A 392 39.10 39.59 -10.19
N TRP A 393 38.04 38.79 -10.15
CA TRP A 393 37.85 37.71 -9.21
C TRP A 393 38.35 36.38 -9.78
N THR A 394 39.09 35.61 -8.98
CA THR A 394 39.45 34.22 -9.30
C THR A 394 38.35 33.29 -8.78
N PRO A 395 37.68 32.51 -9.64
CA PRO A 395 36.60 31.63 -9.20
C PRO A 395 37.00 30.63 -8.10
N ILE A 396 36.07 30.34 -7.19
CA ILE A 396 36.22 29.37 -6.11
C ILE A 396 35.92 27.96 -6.63
N GLY A 397 36.88 27.07 -6.53
CA GLY A 397 36.89 25.78 -7.22
C GLY A 397 37.35 25.92 -8.67
N LEU A 398 38.27 25.04 -9.10
CA LEU A 398 38.96 25.11 -10.38
C LEU A 398 39.09 23.72 -11.01
N ARG A 399 39.15 23.71 -12.35
CA ARG A 399 39.60 22.60 -13.18
C ARG A 399 41.03 22.91 -13.65
N TYR A 400 41.91 21.91 -13.73
CA TYR A 400 43.21 22.05 -14.39
C TYR A 400 43.14 21.36 -15.77
N ALA A 401 43.25 22.12 -16.87
CA ALA A 401 42.94 21.58 -18.20
C ALA A 401 43.75 22.09 -19.41
N ARG A 402 44.96 22.66 -19.23
CA ARG A 402 45.76 23.14 -20.39
C ARG A 402 47.22 22.69 -20.40
N ALA A 403 47.66 22.26 -21.60
CA ALA A 403 49.06 22.04 -21.96
C ALA A 403 49.96 23.21 -21.54
N GLY A 404 51.06 22.91 -20.84
CA GLY A 404 52.00 23.91 -20.32
C GLY A 404 51.62 24.53 -18.98
N THR A 405 50.51 24.12 -18.34
CA THR A 405 50.25 24.44 -16.93
C THR A 405 50.90 23.38 -16.05
N THR A 406 51.58 23.78 -14.97
CA THR A 406 52.25 22.83 -14.06
C THR A 406 51.47 22.63 -12.77
N TYR A 407 51.25 21.36 -12.38
CA TYR A 407 50.71 20.98 -11.07
C TYR A 407 51.77 20.18 -10.32
N LYS A 408 52.11 20.58 -9.09
CA LYS A 408 53.23 19.99 -8.29
C LYS A 408 54.57 19.90 -9.07
N ASN A 409 54.83 20.85 -9.95
CA ASN A 409 55.98 20.91 -10.87
C ASN A 409 55.97 19.92 -12.06
N GLU A 410 54.85 19.28 -12.35
CA GLU A 410 54.66 18.39 -13.52
C GLU A 410 53.76 19.05 -14.58
N ASP A 411 54.09 18.96 -15.87
CA ASP A 411 53.30 19.54 -16.98
C ASP A 411 51.98 18.77 -17.19
N ALA A 412 50.88 19.42 -16.81
CA ALA A 412 49.54 18.85 -16.74
C ALA A 412 48.84 18.70 -18.10
N GLY A 413 49.50 18.94 -19.24
CA GLY A 413 48.83 18.79 -20.54
C GLY A 413 49.68 18.38 -21.74
N SER A 414 50.76 17.65 -21.52
CA SER A 414 51.39 16.86 -22.61
C SER A 414 50.61 15.56 -22.94
N ASN A 415 49.72 15.09 -22.06
CA ASN A 415 48.88 13.89 -22.26
C ASN A 415 47.39 14.18 -22.00
N TYR A 416 46.68 14.55 -23.08
CA TYR A 416 45.27 14.98 -23.04
C TYR A 416 44.25 13.93 -22.55
N SER A 417 44.64 12.66 -22.38
CA SER A 417 43.76 11.56 -21.99
C SER A 417 43.77 11.21 -20.49
N GLN A 418 44.69 11.79 -19.69
CA GLN A 418 44.90 11.38 -18.29
C GLN A 418 44.72 12.51 -17.25
N TYR A 419 44.43 13.74 -17.70
CA TYR A 419 44.36 14.93 -16.82
C TYR A 419 42.97 15.57 -16.69
N TRP A 420 41.93 15.01 -17.29
CA TRP A 420 40.54 15.50 -17.13
C TRP A 420 39.92 15.23 -15.74
N PHE A 421 40.71 14.76 -14.78
CA PHE A 421 40.24 14.15 -13.52
C PHE A 421 40.46 15.00 -12.26
N TYR A 422 41.00 16.21 -12.38
CA TYR A 422 41.22 17.11 -11.25
C TYR A 422 40.35 18.36 -11.33
N HIS A 423 39.22 18.30 -10.60
CA HIS A 423 38.43 19.44 -10.17
C HIS A 423 38.57 19.59 -8.65
N ASN A 424 38.83 20.82 -8.20
CA ASN A 424 38.66 21.17 -6.80
C ASN A 424 37.26 21.78 -6.67
N THR A 425 36.34 21.07 -6.02
CA THR A 425 34.96 21.50 -5.81
C THR A 425 34.77 22.12 -4.43
N PHE A 426 33.84 23.07 -4.31
CA PHE A 426 33.23 23.37 -3.02
C PHE A 426 32.05 22.43 -2.75
N SER A 427 32.00 21.85 -1.54
CA SER A 427 31.00 20.88 -1.09
C SER A 427 30.45 21.18 0.31
N GLY A 428 30.65 22.41 0.80
CA GLY A 428 30.14 22.88 2.07
C GLY A 428 28.85 23.68 1.94
N THR A 429 28.50 24.39 3.02
CA THR A 429 27.45 25.42 3.00
C THR A 429 28.07 26.82 2.96
N LEU A 430 27.71 27.66 1.99
CA LEU A 430 27.90 29.11 2.06
C LEU A 430 26.56 29.75 2.43
N ASN A 431 26.47 30.33 3.62
CA ASN A 431 25.30 31.03 4.11
C ASN A 431 25.60 32.54 4.16
N GLY A 432 25.02 33.31 3.25
CA GLY A 432 25.23 34.75 3.17
C GLY A 432 24.58 35.56 4.28
N ASN A 433 23.71 34.97 5.13
CA ASN A 433 22.95 35.69 6.17
C ASN A 433 22.19 36.94 5.65
N ASN A 434 21.78 36.90 4.38
CA ASN A 434 21.19 38.00 3.61
C ASN A 434 22.11 39.22 3.35
N TYR A 435 23.41 39.10 3.63
CA TYR A 435 24.41 40.09 3.22
C TYR A 435 24.69 40.04 1.72
N THR A 436 25.29 41.12 1.22
CA THR A 436 25.51 41.36 -0.21
C THR A 436 26.98 41.24 -0.59
N ILE A 437 27.28 40.48 -1.65
CA ILE A 437 28.54 40.57 -2.40
C ILE A 437 28.37 41.64 -3.49
N LYS A 438 29.14 42.72 -3.40
CA LYS A 438 29.09 43.87 -4.31
C LYS A 438 30.26 43.86 -5.28
N GLY A 439 30.02 44.25 -6.53
CA GLY A 439 31.08 44.48 -7.51
C GLY A 439 31.84 43.22 -7.92
N LEU A 440 31.20 42.04 -7.97
CA LEU A 440 31.81 40.81 -8.48
C LEU A 440 32.13 40.97 -9.98
N LYS A 441 33.42 41.00 -10.33
CA LYS A 441 33.87 41.07 -11.73
C LYS A 441 34.69 39.85 -12.11
N VAL A 442 34.18 39.03 -13.02
CA VAL A 442 34.87 37.84 -13.54
C VAL A 442 35.00 37.99 -15.06
N TYR A 443 36.16 37.63 -15.61
CA TYR A 443 36.31 37.44 -17.05
C TYR A 443 37.21 36.23 -17.32
N ASN A 444 36.72 35.27 -18.10
CA ASN A 444 37.39 33.98 -18.31
C ASN A 444 37.44 33.59 -19.80
N ASP A 445 38.63 33.52 -20.38
CA ASP A 445 38.87 33.17 -21.80
C ASP A 445 39.52 31.77 -21.94
N SER A 446 39.64 31.26 -23.17
CA SER A 446 40.28 30.00 -23.57
C SER A 446 41.75 29.85 -23.14
N LYS A 447 42.35 30.88 -22.55
CA LYS A 447 43.74 30.89 -22.07
C LYS A 447 43.86 30.75 -20.56
N THR A 448 42.75 30.91 -19.84
CA THR A 448 42.68 30.72 -18.38
C THR A 448 42.69 29.23 -17.98
N ALA A 449 42.94 28.94 -16.70
CA ALA A 449 42.95 27.57 -16.19
C ALA A 449 41.55 26.97 -16.03
N ASN A 450 40.58 27.80 -15.64
CA ASN A 450 39.17 27.44 -15.52
C ASN A 450 38.48 27.51 -16.90
N ASP A 451 37.45 26.71 -17.14
CA ASP A 451 36.62 26.76 -18.36
C ASP A 451 35.22 27.33 -18.13
N GLY A 452 35.02 28.02 -17.00
CA GLY A 452 33.78 28.70 -16.63
C GLY A 452 33.99 29.95 -15.77
N ALA A 453 33.00 30.85 -15.76
CA ALA A 453 33.08 32.17 -15.12
C ALA A 453 31.91 32.42 -14.16
N ALA A 454 32.19 32.49 -12.85
CA ALA A 454 31.26 32.85 -11.77
C ALA A 454 32.03 33.11 -10.45
N LEU A 455 31.31 33.38 -9.34
CA LEU A 455 31.90 33.38 -7.98
C LEU A 455 32.60 32.04 -7.69
N PHE A 456 31.91 30.93 -7.93
CA PHE A 456 32.45 29.57 -7.87
C PHE A 456 32.68 29.03 -9.28
N GLY A 457 33.86 28.49 -9.57
CA GLY A 457 34.08 27.72 -10.78
C GLY A 457 33.34 26.38 -10.71
N PHE A 458 33.51 25.65 -9.60
CA PHE A 458 32.97 24.30 -9.43
C PHE A 458 32.40 24.07 -8.03
N VAL A 459 31.14 23.63 -7.97
CA VAL A 459 30.48 23.14 -6.75
C VAL A 459 29.99 21.70 -6.93
N SER A 460 29.90 20.94 -5.85
CA SER A 460 29.34 19.58 -5.83
C SER A 460 28.76 19.29 -4.45
N ASP A 461 27.48 18.92 -4.37
CA ASP A 461 26.71 18.81 -3.11
C ASP A 461 26.70 20.07 -2.22
N ALA A 462 27.02 21.23 -2.79
CA ALA A 462 27.08 22.48 -2.03
C ALA A 462 25.68 23.00 -1.70
N THR A 463 25.57 23.75 -0.60
CA THR A 463 24.42 24.60 -0.33
C THR A 463 24.87 26.05 -0.33
N ILE A 464 24.40 26.86 -1.28
CA ILE A 464 24.64 28.31 -1.32
C ILE A 464 23.32 29.00 -1.03
N LYS A 465 23.22 29.70 0.09
CA LYS A 465 21.95 30.28 0.54
C LYS A 465 22.03 31.67 1.15
N ASN A 466 20.90 32.37 1.17
CA ASN A 466 20.69 33.68 1.81
C ASN A 466 21.73 34.71 1.38
N LEU A 467 21.94 34.90 0.07
CA LEU A 467 23.09 35.66 -0.45
C LEU A 467 22.67 36.60 -1.58
N ASN A 468 22.97 37.88 -1.43
CA ASN A 468 22.62 38.90 -2.43
C ASN A 468 23.84 39.28 -3.28
N PHE A 469 23.63 39.53 -4.57
CA PHE A 469 24.65 40.04 -5.50
C PHE A 469 24.20 41.37 -6.10
N ASP A 470 25.08 42.37 -6.07
CA ASP A 470 24.80 43.71 -6.58
C ASP A 470 26.01 44.27 -7.35
N GLY A 471 25.79 44.94 -8.48
CA GLY A 471 26.87 45.55 -9.26
C GLY A 471 27.79 44.56 -9.98
N PHE A 472 27.33 43.35 -10.31
CA PHE A 472 28.18 42.30 -10.88
C PHE A 472 28.40 42.43 -12.40
N ASN A 473 29.56 41.99 -12.87
CA ASN A 473 29.96 41.98 -14.27
C ASN A 473 30.74 40.71 -14.59
N VAL A 474 30.02 39.65 -14.97
CA VAL A 474 30.58 38.31 -15.20
C VAL A 474 30.57 38.00 -16.69
N GLY A 475 31.76 37.78 -17.26
CA GLY A 475 31.94 37.43 -18.65
C GLY A 475 32.79 36.18 -18.87
N GLY A 476 32.61 35.53 -20.01
CA GLY A 476 33.55 34.49 -20.47
C GLY A 476 33.18 33.92 -21.84
N GLU A 477 33.91 32.90 -22.28
CA GLU A 477 33.63 32.21 -23.55
C GLU A 477 32.52 31.13 -23.43
N SER A 478 32.36 30.50 -22.27
CA SER A 478 31.37 29.43 -22.04
C SER A 478 31.15 29.18 -20.54
N ARG A 479 30.02 28.56 -20.16
CA ARG A 479 29.59 28.29 -18.76
C ARG A 479 29.75 29.51 -17.85
N VAL A 480 28.98 30.54 -18.15
CA VAL A 480 29.02 31.82 -17.45
C VAL A 480 27.78 31.96 -16.55
N ALA A 481 27.95 32.35 -15.29
CA ALA A 481 26.87 32.68 -14.35
C ALA A 481 27.37 33.54 -13.17
N VAL A 482 26.48 34.01 -12.29
CA VAL A 482 26.90 34.78 -11.11
C VAL A 482 27.41 33.87 -10.00
N VAL A 483 26.69 32.79 -9.68
CA VAL A 483 26.95 31.98 -8.49
C VAL A 483 27.93 30.84 -8.78
N ALA A 484 27.60 29.92 -9.67
CA ALA A 484 28.44 28.78 -10.01
C ALA A 484 28.55 28.56 -11.53
N ALA A 485 29.76 28.45 -12.06
CA ALA A 485 29.94 28.11 -13.48
C ALA A 485 29.53 26.64 -13.73
N TYR A 486 29.93 25.74 -12.83
CA TYR A 486 29.53 24.34 -12.81
C TYR A 486 28.96 23.90 -11.46
N ALA A 487 27.88 23.12 -11.51
CA ALA A 487 27.38 22.33 -10.37
C ALA A 487 27.39 20.84 -10.75
N LEU A 488 28.05 20.01 -9.95
CA LEU A 488 28.31 18.60 -10.22
C LEU A 488 27.56 17.70 -9.24
N GLY A 489 26.90 16.64 -9.72
CA GLY A 489 26.29 15.61 -8.85
C GLY A 489 25.13 16.06 -7.94
N GLY A 490 24.62 17.28 -8.11
CA GLY A 490 23.59 17.91 -7.26
C GLY A 490 24.13 19.10 -6.45
N SER A 491 23.27 20.06 -6.10
CA SER A 491 23.56 21.23 -5.24
C SER A 491 22.28 22.03 -4.95
N THR A 492 22.25 22.80 -3.86
CA THR A 492 21.13 23.65 -3.46
C THR A 492 21.49 25.13 -3.52
N PHE A 493 20.63 25.92 -4.16
CA PHE A 493 20.68 27.37 -4.27
C PHE A 493 19.38 27.94 -3.68
N ASP A 494 19.45 28.69 -2.59
CA ASP A 494 18.25 29.14 -1.84
C ASP A 494 18.34 30.60 -1.38
N GLY A 495 17.33 31.41 -1.67
CA GLY A 495 17.28 32.80 -1.19
C GLY A 495 18.42 33.67 -1.75
N ILE A 496 18.61 33.63 -3.07
CA ILE A 496 19.65 34.40 -3.78
C ILE A 496 18.99 35.51 -4.60
N THR A 497 19.42 36.76 -4.39
CA THR A 497 18.95 37.91 -5.20
C THR A 497 20.07 38.42 -6.11
N LEU A 498 19.78 38.58 -7.40
CA LEU A 498 20.67 39.23 -8.38
C LEU A 498 20.15 40.64 -8.71
N SER A 499 21.00 41.66 -8.55
CA SER A 499 20.67 43.07 -8.83
C SER A 499 21.80 43.80 -9.58
N ASN A 500 21.43 44.83 -10.35
CA ASN A 500 22.33 45.81 -11.00
C ASN A 500 23.56 45.18 -11.68
N GLY A 501 23.37 44.18 -12.55
CA GLY A 501 24.51 43.45 -13.09
C GLY A 501 24.28 42.81 -14.44
N GLN A 502 25.38 42.34 -15.05
CA GLN A 502 25.34 41.62 -16.31
C GLN A 502 26.14 40.31 -16.26
N VAL A 503 25.54 39.28 -16.86
CA VAL A 503 26.20 38.06 -17.29
C VAL A 503 26.27 38.11 -18.81
N TYR A 504 27.45 37.93 -19.41
CA TYR A 504 27.59 37.96 -20.87
C TYR A 504 28.60 36.95 -21.39
N VAL A 505 28.45 36.61 -22.67
CA VAL A 505 29.53 36.01 -23.47
C VAL A 505 29.98 37.06 -24.48
N ASN A 506 31.26 37.38 -24.45
CA ASN A 506 31.88 38.35 -25.35
C ASN A 506 33.10 37.72 -26.03
N ASP A 507 32.96 37.39 -27.31
CA ASP A 507 34.01 37.76 -28.25
C ASP A 507 33.42 38.48 -29.48
N PRO A 508 33.18 39.80 -29.40
CA PRO A 508 32.78 40.61 -30.55
C PRO A 508 33.89 40.76 -31.61
N GLN A 509 35.07 40.18 -31.42
CA GLN A 509 36.14 40.06 -32.42
C GLN A 509 36.36 38.61 -32.91
N SER A 510 35.59 37.63 -32.41
CA SER A 510 35.61 36.28 -32.96
C SER A 510 35.02 36.30 -34.36
N THR A 511 35.92 36.31 -35.34
CA THR A 511 35.60 35.88 -36.71
C THR A 511 35.66 34.35 -36.84
N ASP A 512 35.94 33.63 -35.74
CA ASP A 512 35.95 32.18 -35.67
C ASP A 512 34.52 31.63 -35.43
N PRO A 513 33.89 30.98 -36.41
CA PRO A 513 32.55 30.41 -36.28
C PRO A 513 32.51 29.16 -35.39
N THR A 514 33.61 28.78 -34.73
CA THR A 514 33.70 27.66 -33.78
C THR A 514 33.73 28.09 -32.31
N CYS A 515 34.10 29.34 -32.00
CA CYS A 515 34.06 29.87 -30.64
C CYS A 515 32.60 30.19 -30.26
N LYS A 516 31.88 29.20 -29.72
CA LYS A 516 30.45 29.30 -29.38
C LYS A 516 30.21 29.01 -27.91
N SER A 517 29.55 29.92 -27.21
CA SER A 517 29.14 29.67 -25.82
C SER A 517 28.10 28.56 -25.73
N TRP A 518 28.36 27.59 -24.85
CA TRP A 518 27.49 26.43 -24.69
C TRP A 518 26.34 26.66 -23.72
N ALA A 519 26.55 27.45 -22.66
CA ALA A 519 25.57 27.66 -21.61
C ALA A 519 25.84 28.94 -20.82
N VAL A 520 24.77 29.69 -20.53
CA VAL A 520 24.81 30.92 -19.73
C VAL A 520 23.60 30.94 -18.78
N GLY A 521 23.85 31.02 -17.47
CA GLY A 521 22.81 31.11 -16.45
C GLY A 521 22.92 32.40 -15.64
N GLY A 522 21.89 32.78 -14.90
CA GLY A 522 22.03 33.76 -13.82
C GLY A 522 22.67 33.14 -12.58
N ILE A 523 22.19 31.96 -12.15
CA ILE A 523 22.72 31.25 -10.98
C ILE A 523 23.78 30.22 -11.38
N VAL A 524 23.46 29.29 -12.28
CA VAL A 524 24.37 28.19 -12.69
C VAL A 524 24.64 28.18 -14.19
N GLY A 525 25.91 28.15 -14.61
CA GLY A 525 26.27 28.01 -16.02
C GLY A 525 25.84 26.65 -16.58
N GLN A 526 26.41 25.57 -16.05
CA GLN A 526 26.12 24.19 -16.43
C GLN A 526 25.99 23.27 -15.20
N MET A 527 24.88 22.54 -15.13
CA MET A 527 24.69 21.42 -14.18
C MET A 527 25.09 20.12 -14.87
N TRP A 528 25.85 19.25 -14.21
CA TRP A 528 26.45 18.08 -14.84
C TRP A 528 26.46 16.86 -13.92
N ASN A 529 25.74 15.80 -14.32
CA ASN A 529 25.72 14.53 -13.61
C ASN A 529 26.31 13.43 -14.53
N TYR A 530 27.56 13.03 -14.31
CA TYR A 530 28.32 12.24 -15.29
C TYR A 530 29.32 11.28 -14.61
N SER A 531 29.30 10.01 -15.01
CA SER A 531 30.14 8.94 -14.43
C SER A 531 31.64 9.13 -14.67
N HIS A 532 32.01 9.66 -15.83
CA HIS A 532 33.39 9.83 -16.32
C HIS A 532 34.28 10.70 -15.41
N TYR A 533 33.70 11.46 -14.48
CA TYR A 533 34.42 12.37 -13.58
C TYR A 533 34.32 11.98 -12.09
N ALA A 534 33.78 10.79 -11.78
CA ALA A 534 33.56 10.27 -10.41
C ALA A 534 32.69 11.15 -9.47
N VAL A 535 32.07 12.21 -10.00
CA VAL A 535 31.08 13.09 -9.32
C VAL A 535 29.64 12.74 -9.64
N GLY A 536 29.41 11.80 -10.56
CA GLY A 536 28.06 11.36 -10.89
C GLY A 536 27.37 10.72 -9.69
N LYS A 537 26.10 11.03 -9.47
CA LYS A 537 25.24 10.41 -8.45
C LYS A 537 23.92 9.94 -9.03
N ASN A 538 23.44 8.78 -8.56
CA ASN A 538 22.04 8.41 -8.68
C ASN A 538 21.18 9.39 -7.87
N ASN A 539 20.02 9.76 -8.41
CA ASN A 539 19.05 10.67 -7.79
C ASN A 539 19.67 12.02 -7.35
N ALA A 540 20.56 12.58 -8.17
CA ALA A 540 21.18 13.88 -7.90
C ALA A 540 20.13 14.99 -7.89
N THR A 541 20.05 15.79 -6.83
CA THR A 541 19.09 16.90 -6.75
C THR A 541 19.77 18.24 -6.97
N TYR A 542 19.28 19.02 -7.94
CA TYR A 542 19.63 20.41 -8.14
C TYR A 542 18.44 21.28 -7.71
N SER A 543 18.58 22.02 -6.62
CA SER A 543 17.47 22.79 -6.03
C SER A 543 17.66 24.29 -6.22
N PHE A 544 16.65 24.97 -6.77
CA PHE A 544 16.56 26.42 -6.89
C PHE A 544 15.34 26.89 -6.11
N GLN A 545 15.56 27.58 -5.00
CA GLN A 545 14.52 28.05 -4.10
C GLN A 545 14.65 29.55 -3.84
N ASN A 546 13.54 30.27 -3.79
CA ASN A 546 13.50 31.69 -3.38
C ASN A 546 14.48 32.61 -4.16
N ILE A 547 14.79 32.28 -5.42
CA ILE A 547 15.74 33.03 -6.24
C ILE A 547 15.04 34.22 -6.90
N VAL A 548 15.65 35.41 -6.86
CA VAL A 548 15.10 36.61 -7.52
C VAL A 548 16.14 37.25 -8.45
N VAL A 549 15.84 37.29 -9.75
CA VAL A 549 16.64 38.02 -10.75
C VAL A 549 15.92 39.32 -11.09
N ASN A 550 16.43 40.46 -10.60
CA ASN A 550 15.74 41.76 -10.72
C ASN A 550 15.79 42.37 -12.13
N SER A 551 14.91 43.32 -12.40
CA SER A 551 14.70 43.95 -13.73
C SER A 551 15.89 44.76 -14.27
N ASN A 552 16.86 45.06 -13.42
CA ASN A 552 18.14 45.68 -13.72
C ASN A 552 19.26 44.67 -14.03
N VAL A 553 18.96 43.37 -14.11
CA VAL A 553 19.90 42.32 -14.53
C VAL A 553 19.75 42.02 -16.02
N THR A 554 20.88 41.84 -16.71
CA THR A 554 20.92 41.35 -18.09
C THR A 554 21.76 40.07 -18.19
N ILE A 555 21.26 39.05 -18.87
CA ILE A 555 21.92 37.77 -19.10
C ILE A 555 22.00 37.55 -20.60
N SER A 556 23.20 37.42 -21.17
CA SER A 556 23.40 37.32 -22.61
C SER A 556 24.39 36.22 -23.02
N GLY A 557 24.09 35.55 -24.13
CA GLY A 557 24.92 34.47 -24.66
C GLY A 557 24.59 34.13 -26.11
N GLU A 558 25.19 33.06 -26.63
CA GLU A 558 24.87 32.53 -27.96
C GLU A 558 23.84 31.42 -27.89
N ALA A 559 24.08 30.40 -27.05
CA ALA A 559 23.20 29.26 -26.88
C ALA A 559 22.94 28.91 -25.41
N ASN A 560 21.77 28.31 -25.16
CA ASN A 560 21.32 27.82 -23.86
C ASN A 560 21.44 28.90 -22.76
N VAL A 561 20.64 29.95 -22.88
CA VAL A 561 20.63 31.13 -21.99
C VAL A 561 19.39 31.13 -21.10
N GLY A 562 19.56 31.22 -19.77
CA GLY A 562 18.46 31.21 -18.79
C GLY A 562 18.72 32.03 -17.53
N SER A 563 17.68 32.35 -16.75
CA SER A 563 17.83 33.12 -15.50
C SER A 563 18.34 32.29 -14.34
N MET A 564 17.93 31.03 -14.24
CA MET A 564 18.39 30.11 -13.20
C MET A 564 19.61 29.34 -13.69
N TRP A 565 19.45 28.55 -14.76
CA TRP A 565 20.55 27.78 -15.34
C TRP A 565 20.69 27.92 -16.86
N GLY A 566 21.92 27.81 -17.35
CA GLY A 566 22.21 27.73 -18.78
C GLY A 566 21.88 26.34 -19.35
N SER A 567 22.51 25.28 -18.82
CA SER A 567 22.22 23.89 -19.23
C SER A 567 22.24 22.89 -18.07
N ILE A 568 21.52 21.77 -18.21
CA ILE A 568 21.77 20.53 -17.44
C ILE A 568 21.99 19.34 -18.37
N THR A 569 23.00 18.52 -18.07
CA THR A 569 23.39 17.34 -18.85
C THR A 569 23.68 16.11 -17.99
N GLU A 570 23.00 15.00 -18.29
CA GLU A 570 23.22 13.66 -17.75
C GLU A 570 23.94 12.70 -18.72
N ALA A 571 24.62 11.69 -18.17
CA ALA A 571 25.23 10.61 -18.95
C ALA A 571 24.25 9.47 -19.25
N SER A 572 23.73 9.39 -20.47
CA SER A 572 23.45 8.09 -21.09
C SER A 572 24.67 7.67 -21.92
N SER A 573 25.21 6.48 -21.68
CA SER A 573 26.48 6.04 -22.29
C SER A 573 26.27 5.54 -23.72
N LYS A 574 25.97 6.47 -24.65
CA LYS A 574 26.22 6.28 -26.07
C LYS A 574 27.66 6.69 -26.38
N LYS A 575 28.39 5.80 -27.04
CA LYS A 575 29.76 6.01 -27.52
C LYS A 575 29.81 7.30 -28.36
N ILE A 576 30.70 8.23 -28.00
CA ILE A 576 30.79 9.55 -28.64
C ILE A 576 31.13 9.38 -30.13
N GLY A 577 30.14 9.59 -30.99
CA GLY A 577 30.36 9.82 -32.42
C GLY A 577 30.98 11.20 -32.64
N SER A 578 31.80 11.34 -33.69
CA SER A 578 32.46 12.61 -33.99
C SER A 578 31.46 13.72 -34.31
N PHE A 579 31.66 14.89 -33.68
CA PHE A 579 30.94 16.12 -33.94
C PHE A 579 31.31 16.67 -35.33
N ASP A 580 30.41 16.58 -36.31
CA ASP A 580 30.60 17.19 -37.64
C ASP A 580 30.11 18.65 -37.64
N ALA A 581 31.02 19.56 -37.30
CA ALA A 581 30.78 21.01 -37.16
C ALA A 581 30.17 21.71 -38.38
N SER A 582 29.99 21.02 -39.52
CA SER A 582 29.48 21.58 -40.77
C SER A 582 27.94 21.61 -40.86
N SER A 583 27.19 20.70 -40.25
CA SER A 583 25.73 20.55 -40.44
C SER A 583 24.90 21.47 -39.53
N ARG A 584 25.01 22.80 -39.74
CA ARG A 584 24.47 23.87 -38.87
C ARG A 584 22.95 23.93 -38.65
N THR A 585 22.17 23.00 -39.20
CA THR A 585 20.70 22.93 -39.11
C THR A 585 20.17 21.68 -38.38
N GLU A 586 21.02 20.67 -38.11
CA GLU A 586 20.65 19.47 -37.37
C GLU A 586 21.68 19.19 -36.30
N TYR A 587 21.40 19.54 -35.04
CA TYR A 587 22.38 19.43 -33.97
C TYR A 587 21.81 18.97 -32.61
N PRO A 588 22.26 17.84 -32.03
CA PRO A 588 23.01 16.73 -32.62
C PRO A 588 22.13 15.48 -32.83
N ASN A 589 21.98 15.06 -34.08
CA ASN A 589 21.27 13.83 -34.43
C ASN A 589 22.21 12.61 -34.25
N TRP A 590 22.37 12.09 -33.01
CA TRP A 590 23.27 10.97 -32.68
C TRP A 590 22.78 9.61 -33.22
N LYS A 591 22.87 9.44 -34.54
CA LYS A 591 22.56 8.19 -35.25
C LYS A 591 23.59 7.10 -34.93
N GLY A 592 23.09 5.96 -34.47
CA GLY A 592 23.85 4.77 -34.13
C GLY A 592 23.00 3.86 -33.24
N ALA A 593 22.73 2.65 -33.70
CA ALA A 593 21.95 1.67 -32.95
C ALA A 593 22.81 0.93 -31.91
N ASP A 594 22.18 0.57 -30.80
CA ASP A 594 22.23 -0.75 -30.13
C ASP A 594 21.89 -0.58 -28.64
N THR A 595 20.94 -1.40 -28.18
CA THR A 595 20.36 -1.31 -26.82
C THR A 595 21.28 -1.90 -25.78
N VAL A 596 21.70 -1.08 -24.81
CA VAL A 596 22.31 -1.52 -23.55
C VAL A 596 21.70 -0.73 -22.39
N ASN A 597 21.20 -1.43 -21.38
CA ASN A 597 20.60 -0.84 -20.17
C ASN A 597 21.66 -0.11 -19.32
N TYR A 598 21.38 1.14 -18.93
CA TYR A 598 22.11 1.86 -17.89
C TYR A 598 21.16 2.75 -17.08
N THR A 599 20.62 2.22 -15.99
CA THR A 599 20.16 3.02 -14.84
C THR A 599 21.39 3.44 -14.04
N GLY A 600 21.47 4.67 -13.52
CA GLY A 600 22.65 5.04 -12.72
C GLY A 600 22.93 6.51 -12.38
N TYR A 601 22.34 7.49 -13.09
CA TYR A 601 22.63 8.92 -12.89
C TYR A 601 21.41 9.81 -13.11
N ASP A 602 20.23 9.34 -12.69
CA ASP A 602 19.02 10.16 -12.70
C ASP A 602 19.23 11.42 -11.87
N SER A 603 18.82 12.59 -12.37
CA SER A 603 18.78 13.83 -11.59
C SER A 603 17.39 14.45 -11.58
N THR A 604 17.12 15.22 -10.54
CA THR A 604 15.92 16.03 -10.38
C THR A 604 16.33 17.49 -10.23
N VAL A 605 15.81 18.36 -11.09
CA VAL A 605 15.88 19.82 -10.90
C VAL A 605 14.60 20.26 -10.22
N PHE A 606 14.69 20.81 -9.01
CA PHE A 606 13.56 21.37 -8.27
C PHE A 606 13.60 22.90 -8.32
N VAL A 607 12.47 23.54 -8.63
CA VAL A 607 12.32 25.00 -8.73
C VAL A 607 11.09 25.46 -7.95
N ASP A 608 11.28 26.22 -6.88
CA ASP A 608 10.18 26.84 -6.14
C ASP A 608 10.46 28.30 -5.77
N ASN A 609 9.41 29.10 -5.75
CA ASN A 609 9.40 30.53 -5.42
C ASN A 609 10.48 31.36 -6.14
N CYS A 610 10.85 30.93 -7.35
CA CYS A 610 11.88 31.59 -8.16
C CYS A 610 11.25 32.65 -9.07
N LYS A 611 12.02 33.69 -9.42
CA LYS A 611 11.51 34.82 -10.19
C LYS A 611 12.55 35.43 -11.13
N ASN A 612 12.13 35.75 -12.34
CA ASN A 612 12.89 36.58 -13.28
C ASN A 612 12.12 37.84 -13.68
N GLU A 613 12.66 39.01 -13.35
CA GLU A 613 12.30 40.29 -13.95
C GLU A 613 13.37 40.81 -14.93
N GLY A 614 14.56 40.20 -14.92
CA GLY A 614 15.70 40.57 -15.75
C GLY A 614 15.53 40.25 -17.24
N LYS A 615 16.46 40.77 -18.05
CA LYS A 615 16.47 40.58 -19.51
C LYS A 615 17.39 39.46 -19.93
N ILE A 616 16.92 38.60 -20.84
CA ILE A 616 17.67 37.46 -21.39
C ILE A 616 17.84 37.65 -22.89
N TYR A 617 19.07 37.49 -23.39
CA TYR A 617 19.41 37.63 -24.81
C TYR A 617 20.19 36.40 -25.29
N ALA A 618 19.68 35.69 -26.31
CA ALA A 618 20.44 34.67 -27.03
C ALA A 618 20.65 35.05 -28.50
N SER A 619 21.85 34.78 -29.02
CA SER A 619 22.21 35.11 -30.40
C SER A 619 21.97 33.97 -31.40
N TYR A 620 21.71 32.74 -30.94
CA TYR A 620 21.60 31.57 -31.82
C TYR A 620 20.41 30.64 -31.49
N ILE A 621 20.44 29.91 -30.36
CA ILE A 621 19.42 28.90 -30.01
C ILE A 621 19.15 28.84 -28.50
N ASN A 622 17.97 28.34 -28.12
CA ASN A 622 17.58 28.01 -26.74
C ASN A 622 17.75 29.17 -25.73
N ALA A 623 16.74 30.04 -25.65
CA ALA A 623 16.57 30.98 -24.55
C ALA A 623 15.22 30.76 -23.86
N GLY A 624 15.23 30.65 -22.53
CA GLY A 624 14.02 30.54 -21.73
C GLY A 624 14.09 31.46 -20.52
N SER A 625 12.94 31.95 -20.05
CA SER A 625 12.94 32.87 -18.91
C SER A 625 13.39 32.20 -17.62
N LEU A 626 13.13 30.90 -17.46
CA LEU A 626 13.70 30.09 -16.39
C LEU A 626 15.12 29.59 -16.72
N ALA A 627 15.28 29.00 -17.91
CA ALA A 627 16.40 28.12 -18.22
C ALA A 627 16.74 28.12 -19.71
N GLY A 628 18.00 27.86 -20.05
CA GLY A 628 18.44 27.67 -21.44
C GLY A 628 18.08 26.30 -21.99
N TRP A 629 18.67 25.24 -21.43
CA TRP A 629 18.45 23.84 -21.85
C TRP A 629 18.40 22.88 -20.66
N ALA A 630 17.69 21.77 -20.82
CA ALA A 630 17.67 20.70 -19.83
C ALA A 630 17.60 19.32 -20.48
N TYR A 631 18.52 18.45 -20.09
CA TYR A 631 18.52 17.01 -20.34
C TYR A 631 18.76 16.30 -19.01
N THR A 632 17.66 15.92 -18.34
CA THR A 632 17.65 15.37 -16.98
C THR A 632 16.37 14.55 -16.75
N SER A 633 16.38 13.61 -15.80
CA SER A 633 15.25 12.71 -15.54
C SER A 633 13.98 13.43 -15.06
N VAL A 634 14.10 14.48 -14.23
CA VAL A 634 12.94 15.27 -13.75
C VAL A 634 13.27 16.77 -13.69
N VAL A 635 12.35 17.62 -14.13
CA VAL A 635 12.35 19.07 -13.83
C VAL A 635 11.01 19.42 -13.16
N ASP A 636 11.02 19.47 -11.84
CA ASP A 636 9.86 19.81 -11.01
C ASP A 636 9.84 21.31 -10.71
N ILE A 637 8.90 22.04 -11.32
CA ILE A 637 8.73 23.48 -11.14
C ILE A 637 7.43 23.70 -10.37
N LYS A 638 7.56 23.78 -9.04
CA LYS A 638 6.47 24.09 -8.13
C LYS A 638 6.04 25.55 -8.26
N SER A 639 6.97 26.48 -8.45
CA SER A 639 6.62 27.82 -8.94
C SER A 639 7.78 28.64 -9.49
N PHE A 640 7.48 29.37 -10.57
CA PHE A 640 8.39 30.32 -11.19
C PHE A 640 7.62 31.48 -11.85
N GLU A 641 7.90 32.72 -11.44
CA GLU A 641 7.30 33.93 -12.01
C GLU A 641 8.27 34.61 -13.01
N ASN A 642 7.83 34.88 -14.24
CA ASN A 642 8.59 35.73 -15.17
C ASN A 642 7.84 37.02 -15.50
N LYS A 643 8.43 38.17 -15.13
CA LYS A 643 8.10 39.51 -15.65
C LYS A 643 9.17 40.06 -16.60
N GLY A 644 10.30 39.35 -16.71
CA GLY A 644 11.42 39.73 -17.55
C GLY A 644 11.21 39.46 -19.03
N GLN A 645 12.07 40.05 -19.85
CA GLN A 645 12.00 39.95 -21.31
C GLN A 645 13.02 38.93 -21.82
N VAL A 646 12.63 38.11 -22.81
CA VAL A 646 13.52 37.15 -23.48
C VAL A 646 13.61 37.52 -24.96
N PHE A 647 14.82 37.61 -25.48
CA PHE A 647 15.12 38.00 -26.86
C PHE A 647 15.98 36.94 -27.54
N VAL A 648 15.63 36.57 -28.77
CA VAL A 648 16.40 35.64 -29.61
C VAL A 648 16.65 36.29 -30.97
N LYS A 649 17.91 36.33 -31.42
CA LYS A 649 18.30 36.92 -32.70
C LYS A 649 18.12 35.90 -33.84
N ASN A 650 17.53 36.31 -34.97
CA ASN A 650 17.26 35.52 -36.19
C ASN A 650 16.07 34.52 -36.13
N SER A 651 14.89 34.96 -35.66
CA SER A 651 13.72 34.08 -35.43
C SER A 651 12.77 33.87 -36.63
N GLU A 652 13.23 33.90 -37.89
CA GLU A 652 12.35 33.64 -39.05
C GLU A 652 12.18 32.13 -39.35
N ASP A 653 13.16 31.27 -39.01
CA ASP A 653 13.17 29.84 -39.40
C ASP A 653 13.30 28.82 -38.25
N MET A 654 13.40 29.24 -36.98
CA MET A 654 13.46 28.30 -35.84
C MET A 654 12.59 28.71 -34.66
N ASN A 655 11.69 27.81 -34.27
CA ASN A 655 10.66 27.97 -33.24
C ASN A 655 11.29 27.97 -31.81
N PRO A 656 11.43 29.13 -31.13
CA PRO A 656 12.16 29.22 -29.87
C PRO A 656 11.31 28.70 -28.70
N LYS A 657 11.79 27.68 -28.00
CA LYS A 657 11.12 27.10 -26.83
C LYS A 657 11.36 27.94 -25.59
N ILE A 658 10.49 28.94 -25.40
CA ILE A 658 10.45 29.77 -24.20
C ILE A 658 9.96 28.92 -23.02
N ILE A 659 10.86 28.59 -22.09
CA ILE A 659 10.47 28.00 -20.79
C ILE A 659 10.01 29.15 -19.89
N SER A 660 8.70 29.29 -19.67
CA SER A 660 8.09 30.32 -18.82
C SER A 660 6.82 29.86 -18.11
N GLY A 661 6.66 30.20 -16.83
CA GLY A 661 5.43 30.04 -16.04
C GLY A 661 5.25 28.68 -15.36
N ASN A 662 4.32 28.63 -14.38
CA ASN A 662 3.98 27.50 -13.51
C ASN A 662 3.63 26.21 -14.26
N THR A 663 4.65 25.46 -14.67
CA THR A 663 4.50 24.25 -15.49
C THR A 663 5.43 23.19 -14.94
N VAL A 664 4.91 22.06 -14.48
CA VAL A 664 5.74 20.86 -14.30
C VAL A 664 6.09 20.35 -15.69
N VAL A 665 7.28 20.70 -16.19
CA VAL A 665 7.70 20.41 -17.56
C VAL A 665 8.34 19.03 -17.63
N ASN A 666 7.50 18.00 -17.67
CA ASN A 666 7.95 16.62 -17.86
C ASN A 666 8.46 16.31 -19.30
N SER A 667 8.37 17.28 -20.24
CA SER A 667 9.18 17.28 -21.47
C SER A 667 9.15 18.65 -22.18
N VAL A 668 10.33 19.19 -22.52
CA VAL A 668 10.48 20.12 -23.65
C VAL A 668 10.96 19.27 -24.84
N PRO A 669 10.31 19.31 -26.01
CA PRO A 669 10.66 18.40 -27.12
C PRO A 669 12.07 18.70 -27.70
N PHE A 670 12.78 17.81 -28.41
CA PHE A 670 12.46 16.44 -28.85
C PHE A 670 13.78 15.67 -29.09
N TYR A 671 13.91 14.48 -28.50
CA TYR A 671 14.14 13.23 -29.24
C TYR A 671 13.31 12.15 -28.54
N ALA A 672 12.60 11.34 -29.32
CA ALA A 672 11.54 10.49 -28.78
C ALA A 672 12.06 9.20 -28.13
N SER A 673 11.60 8.95 -26.90
CA SER A 673 11.32 7.61 -26.38
C SER A 673 10.28 7.74 -25.27
N ASP A 674 9.21 6.95 -25.33
CA ASP A 674 7.96 7.19 -24.62
C ASP A 674 8.07 7.08 -23.09
N LYS A 675 7.46 8.03 -22.36
CA LYS A 675 7.02 7.90 -20.97
C LYS A 675 5.96 8.95 -20.64
N GLU A 676 4.85 8.50 -20.06
CA GLU A 676 3.61 9.28 -19.89
C GLU A 676 3.69 10.28 -18.72
N THR A 677 3.01 11.43 -18.87
CA THR A 677 2.99 12.51 -17.88
C THR A 677 1.66 12.54 -17.10
N LYS A 678 1.73 12.96 -15.82
CA LYS A 678 0.59 13.01 -14.89
C LYS A 678 0.21 14.46 -14.55
N THR A 679 -1.08 14.75 -14.40
CA THR A 679 -1.63 16.06 -14.02
C THR A 679 -2.36 15.98 -12.67
N ILE A 680 -2.01 16.85 -11.73
CA ILE A 680 -2.64 16.92 -10.41
C ILE A 680 -3.87 17.85 -10.47
N VAL A 681 -4.96 17.46 -9.80
CA VAL A 681 -6.22 18.21 -9.69
C VAL A 681 -6.71 18.21 -8.24
N GLN A 682 -7.27 19.35 -7.81
CA GLN A 682 -7.74 19.61 -6.45
C GLN A 682 -9.09 20.32 -6.40
N THR A 683 -9.63 20.73 -7.55
CA THR A 683 -10.95 21.36 -7.67
C THR A 683 -11.78 20.66 -8.75
N LYS A 684 -13.11 20.82 -8.64
CA LYS A 684 -14.10 20.34 -9.62
C LYS A 684 -13.76 20.79 -11.04
N GLU A 685 -13.51 22.09 -11.23
CA GLU A 685 -13.13 22.67 -12.53
C GLU A 685 -11.83 22.08 -13.09
N GLN A 686 -10.81 21.87 -12.25
CA GLN A 686 -9.54 21.26 -12.67
C GLN A 686 -9.75 19.80 -13.13
N LEU A 687 -10.53 19.01 -12.40
CA LEU A 687 -10.85 17.63 -12.78
C LEU A 687 -11.65 17.58 -14.08
N GLU A 688 -12.70 18.40 -14.22
CA GLU A 688 -13.47 18.49 -15.46
C GLU A 688 -12.58 18.85 -16.67
N ASN A 689 -11.67 19.82 -16.52
CA ASN A 689 -10.75 20.22 -17.57
C ASN A 689 -9.72 19.13 -17.89
N ALA A 690 -9.19 18.44 -16.88
CA ALA A 690 -8.25 17.33 -17.05
C ALA A 690 -8.90 16.13 -17.78
N LEU A 691 -10.16 15.81 -17.48
CA LEU A 691 -10.94 14.79 -18.17
C LEU A 691 -11.17 15.14 -19.65
N LYS A 692 -11.50 16.40 -19.96
CA LYS A 692 -11.68 16.91 -21.34
C LYS A 692 -10.35 16.98 -22.14
N SER A 693 -9.21 17.18 -21.47
CA SER A 693 -7.87 17.31 -22.07
C SER A 693 -7.31 16.02 -22.72
N ASN A 694 -6.11 16.09 -23.31
CA ASN A 694 -5.37 14.92 -23.84
C ASN A 694 -4.38 14.30 -22.83
N VAL A 695 -4.39 14.73 -21.56
CA VAL A 695 -3.55 14.14 -20.50
C VAL A 695 -3.87 12.66 -20.31
N ALA A 696 -2.85 11.81 -20.16
CA ALA A 696 -3.01 10.36 -19.92
C ALA A 696 -3.33 10.04 -18.45
N LYS A 697 -2.60 10.61 -17.48
CA LYS A 697 -2.75 10.30 -16.05
C LYS A 697 -3.20 11.53 -15.23
N ILE A 698 -4.12 11.35 -14.29
CA ILE A 698 -4.68 12.37 -13.39
C ILE A 698 -4.38 11.96 -11.94
N GLU A 699 -4.03 12.90 -11.07
CA GLU A 699 -3.96 12.71 -9.62
C GLU A 699 -5.00 13.59 -8.92
N ILE A 700 -5.90 13.02 -8.12
CA ILE A 700 -6.82 13.79 -7.28
C ILE A 700 -6.20 13.94 -5.88
N ARG A 701 -6.12 15.17 -5.36
CA ARG A 701 -5.63 15.48 -4.01
C ARG A 701 -6.63 16.34 -3.23
N GLY A 702 -6.83 16.00 -1.96
CA GLY A 702 -7.78 16.68 -1.09
C GLY A 702 -9.23 16.26 -1.38
N THR A 703 -10.19 17.11 -1.01
CA THR A 703 -11.63 16.87 -1.21
C THR A 703 -12.16 17.71 -2.37
N ILE A 704 -12.81 17.07 -3.35
CA ILE A 704 -13.49 17.74 -4.47
C ILE A 704 -15.01 17.63 -4.30
N GLY A 705 -15.70 18.76 -4.26
CA GLY A 705 -17.16 18.83 -4.08
C GLY A 705 -17.61 18.61 -2.63
N THR A 706 -18.92 18.58 -2.44
CA THR A 706 -19.63 18.27 -1.17
C THR A 706 -20.99 17.63 -1.51
N ASP A 707 -21.77 17.20 -0.52
CA ASP A 707 -23.15 16.73 -0.74
C ASP A 707 -24.05 17.78 -1.43
N SER A 708 -23.72 19.07 -1.30
CA SER A 708 -24.41 20.19 -1.96
C SER A 708 -23.78 20.63 -3.29
N ASP A 709 -22.50 20.32 -3.55
CA ASP A 709 -21.80 20.55 -4.82
C ASP A 709 -21.48 19.24 -5.56
N TYR A 710 -22.45 18.33 -5.57
CA TYR A 710 -22.33 17.03 -6.22
C TYR A 710 -22.16 17.16 -7.74
N THR A 711 -21.35 16.29 -8.35
CA THR A 711 -21.02 16.38 -9.78
C THR A 711 -20.95 15.02 -10.46
N ILE A 712 -21.41 14.93 -11.72
CA ILE A 712 -21.28 13.73 -12.55
C ILE A 712 -20.10 13.92 -13.53
N TYR A 713 -19.03 13.17 -13.31
CA TYR A 713 -17.79 13.21 -14.08
C TYR A 713 -17.80 12.18 -15.21
N ARG A 714 -17.93 12.63 -16.46
CA ARG A 714 -17.92 11.75 -17.65
C ARG A 714 -16.53 11.63 -18.25
N VAL A 715 -16.04 10.38 -18.38
CA VAL A 715 -14.68 10.03 -18.82
C VAL A 715 -14.74 9.52 -20.27
N THR A 716 -14.56 10.44 -21.22
CA THR A 716 -14.75 10.21 -22.68
C THR A 716 -13.45 9.97 -23.46
N LYS A 717 -12.30 9.99 -22.77
CA LYS A 717 -10.98 9.64 -23.30
C LYS A 717 -10.32 8.65 -22.33
N THR A 718 -9.42 7.80 -22.81
CA THR A 718 -8.60 6.93 -21.96
C THR A 718 -7.85 7.78 -20.91
N LYS A 719 -7.97 7.41 -19.63
CA LYS A 719 -7.36 8.08 -18.47
C LYS A 719 -6.93 7.07 -17.42
N GLU A 720 -5.83 7.35 -16.73
CA GLU A 720 -5.53 6.75 -15.42
C GLU A 720 -5.79 7.79 -14.34
N ILE A 721 -6.82 7.60 -13.52
CA ILE A 721 -7.25 8.52 -12.45
C ILE A 721 -6.80 7.93 -11.11
N LEU A 722 -5.84 8.59 -10.45
CA LEU A 722 -5.26 8.13 -9.20
C LEU A 722 -5.67 9.05 -8.05
N GLY A 723 -6.28 8.49 -7.00
CA GLY A 723 -6.42 9.20 -5.73
C GLY A 723 -5.10 9.20 -4.96
N ALA A 724 -4.74 10.34 -4.37
CA ALA A 724 -3.73 10.41 -3.33
C ALA A 724 -4.32 9.98 -1.97
N THR A 725 -3.47 9.75 -0.97
CA THR A 725 -3.89 9.40 0.40
C THR A 725 -4.95 10.38 0.92
N ASN A 726 -6.07 9.85 1.43
CA ASN A 726 -7.23 10.61 1.92
C ASN A 726 -7.89 11.54 0.89
N SER A 727 -7.68 11.34 -0.41
CA SER A 727 -8.39 12.08 -1.45
C SER A 727 -9.86 11.64 -1.55
N LYS A 728 -10.77 12.61 -1.52
CA LYS A 728 -12.22 12.41 -1.52
C LYS A 728 -12.87 13.14 -2.69
N ILE A 729 -13.94 12.58 -3.24
CA ILE A 729 -14.73 13.24 -4.27
C ILE A 729 -16.22 13.00 -4.05
N TYR A 730 -17.02 14.07 -4.05
CA TYR A 730 -18.47 14.02 -4.03
C TYR A 730 -18.98 14.04 -5.48
N GLY A 731 -19.26 12.85 -6.02
CA GLY A 731 -19.65 12.72 -7.42
C GLY A 731 -19.80 11.28 -7.93
N SER A 732 -20.44 11.16 -9.09
CA SER A 732 -20.51 9.91 -9.87
C SER A 732 -19.47 9.95 -11.00
N PHE A 733 -18.90 8.81 -11.37
CA PHE A 733 -18.17 8.67 -12.64
C PHE A 733 -19.02 7.93 -13.68
N ILE A 734 -18.96 8.38 -14.94
CA ILE A 734 -19.47 7.66 -16.10
C ILE A 734 -18.30 7.39 -17.06
N ILE A 735 -17.92 6.13 -17.21
CA ILE A 735 -16.81 5.70 -18.07
C ILE A 735 -17.38 5.16 -19.38
N ASP A 736 -17.25 5.90 -20.49
CA ASP A 736 -17.77 5.51 -21.82
C ASP A 736 -16.67 5.23 -22.86
N VAL A 737 -15.44 4.99 -22.39
CA VAL A 737 -14.23 4.74 -23.20
C VAL A 737 -13.35 3.63 -22.60
N ASP A 738 -12.64 2.90 -23.46
CA ASP A 738 -11.80 1.77 -23.07
C ASP A 738 -10.44 2.20 -22.47
N ASN A 739 -9.88 1.28 -21.67
CA ASN A 739 -8.59 1.35 -20.98
C ASN A 739 -8.50 2.42 -19.88
N VAL A 740 -9.64 2.84 -19.32
CA VAL A 740 -9.66 3.74 -18.16
C VAL A 740 -9.25 2.98 -16.90
N LYS A 741 -8.45 3.64 -16.05
CA LYS A 741 -8.09 3.15 -14.72
C LYS A 741 -8.58 4.13 -13.65
N ILE A 742 -9.16 3.66 -12.56
CA ILE A 742 -9.46 4.45 -11.36
C ILE A 742 -8.89 3.73 -10.15
N ASN A 743 -7.97 4.36 -9.41
CA ASN A 743 -7.30 3.72 -8.29
C ASN A 743 -7.01 4.63 -7.10
N GLY A 744 -7.28 4.15 -5.88
CA GLY A 744 -6.89 4.83 -4.63
C GLY A 744 -7.78 6.01 -4.22
N LEU A 745 -9.01 6.10 -4.74
CA LEU A 745 -9.91 7.26 -4.56
C LEU A 745 -11.08 6.95 -3.61
N GLU A 746 -11.43 7.88 -2.72
CA GLU A 746 -12.66 7.81 -1.93
C GLU A 746 -13.80 8.58 -2.64
N ILE A 747 -14.85 7.89 -3.06
CA ILE A 747 -15.95 8.43 -3.87
C ILE A 747 -17.24 8.42 -3.04
N HIS A 748 -17.79 9.60 -2.79
CA HIS A 748 -19.07 9.83 -2.12
C HIS A 748 -20.17 9.96 -3.18
N ASN A 749 -21.10 9.03 -3.17
CA ASN A 749 -22.24 8.95 -4.08
C ASN A 749 -23.51 9.52 -3.42
N GLN A 750 -24.26 10.40 -4.09
CA GLN A 750 -25.44 11.05 -3.51
C GLN A 750 -26.65 10.11 -3.39
N GLY A 751 -26.77 9.08 -4.24
CA GLY A 751 -27.97 8.24 -4.29
C GLY A 751 -29.16 8.92 -4.98
N TRP A 752 -30.27 8.19 -5.08
CA TRP A 752 -31.47 8.60 -5.82
C TRP A 752 -32.76 8.31 -5.05
N ILE A 753 -33.69 9.28 -5.06
CA ILE A 753 -35.03 9.17 -4.49
C ILE A 753 -36.02 8.71 -5.56
N THR A 754 -36.89 7.77 -5.21
CA THR A 754 -37.96 7.25 -6.07
C THR A 754 -38.93 8.34 -6.54
N GLY A 755 -39.17 8.43 -7.86
CA GLY A 755 -40.13 9.35 -8.48
C GLY A 755 -39.53 10.38 -9.44
N ASN A 756 -38.20 10.55 -9.44
CA ASN A 756 -37.44 11.33 -10.43
C ASN A 756 -37.00 10.40 -11.58
N PRO A 757 -36.91 10.79 -12.87
CA PRO A 757 -36.21 10.01 -13.88
C PRO A 757 -34.87 9.43 -13.39
N VAL A 758 -34.54 8.21 -13.84
CA VAL A 758 -33.36 7.46 -13.38
C VAL A 758 -32.09 8.26 -13.68
N ASP A 759 -31.41 8.69 -12.62
CA ASP A 759 -30.26 9.60 -12.68
C ASP A 759 -28.95 8.82 -12.46
N ALA A 760 -27.85 9.28 -13.07
CA ALA A 760 -26.52 8.73 -12.83
C ALA A 760 -26.08 8.89 -11.36
N ARG A 761 -26.65 9.85 -10.63
CA ARG A 761 -26.57 10.02 -9.16
C ARG A 761 -26.94 8.78 -8.35
N ARG A 762 -27.56 7.75 -8.95
CA ARG A 762 -27.78 6.47 -8.28
C ARG A 762 -26.49 5.66 -8.11
N ASN A 763 -25.48 5.85 -8.95
CA ASN A 763 -24.31 4.97 -9.03
C ASN A 763 -23.01 5.76 -8.76
N ALA A 764 -22.09 5.22 -7.95
CA ALA A 764 -20.78 5.85 -7.71
C ALA A 764 -19.90 5.79 -8.96
N ILE A 765 -19.86 4.64 -9.64
CA ILE A 765 -19.21 4.46 -10.94
C ILE A 765 -20.13 3.69 -11.89
N THR A 766 -20.44 4.28 -13.05
CA THR A 766 -21.13 3.60 -14.16
C THR A 766 -20.13 3.35 -15.28
N VAL A 767 -20.02 2.11 -15.76
CA VAL A 767 -19.07 1.70 -16.81
C VAL A 767 -19.83 1.20 -18.03
N VAL A 768 -19.59 1.81 -19.19
CA VAL A 768 -20.21 1.46 -20.49
C VAL A 768 -19.15 0.95 -21.50
N SER A 769 -17.93 0.76 -21.00
CA SER A 769 -16.70 0.36 -21.69
C SER A 769 -16.44 -1.14 -21.57
N ASN A 770 -15.67 -1.70 -22.52
CA ASN A 770 -15.27 -3.12 -22.52
C ASN A 770 -13.93 -3.34 -21.80
N ARG A 771 -13.19 -2.27 -21.44
CA ARG A 771 -11.89 -2.36 -20.77
C ARG A 771 -11.72 -1.31 -19.68
N VAL A 772 -11.65 -1.75 -18.42
CA VAL A 772 -11.49 -0.86 -17.26
C VAL A 772 -10.71 -1.55 -16.13
N GLU A 773 -9.95 -0.78 -15.36
CA GLU A 773 -9.40 -1.19 -14.07
C GLU A 773 -9.95 -0.26 -12.97
N ILE A 774 -10.62 -0.81 -11.96
CA ILE A 774 -11.15 -0.06 -10.80
C ILE A 774 -10.61 -0.75 -9.55
N THR A 775 -9.57 -0.19 -8.93
CA THR A 775 -8.81 -0.89 -7.89
C THR A 775 -8.52 -0.05 -6.64
N ASN A 776 -8.58 -0.64 -5.45
CA ASN A 776 -8.19 0.04 -4.21
C ASN A 776 -8.98 1.35 -3.91
N ASN A 777 -10.24 1.46 -4.36
CA ASN A 777 -11.08 2.63 -4.13
C ASN A 777 -12.04 2.40 -2.95
N LYS A 778 -12.49 3.49 -2.32
CA LYS A 778 -13.51 3.45 -1.26
C LYS A 778 -14.77 4.15 -1.74
N LEU A 779 -15.84 3.40 -2.02
CA LEU A 779 -17.10 3.91 -2.54
C LEU A 779 -18.10 4.00 -1.38
N ILE A 780 -18.53 5.21 -1.04
CA ILE A 780 -19.45 5.48 0.07
C ILE A 780 -20.73 6.06 -0.50
N SER A 781 -21.85 5.39 -0.28
CA SER A 781 -23.16 5.87 -0.71
C SER A 781 -23.85 6.65 0.40
N SER A 782 -24.40 7.82 0.09
CA SER A 782 -25.31 8.51 0.98
C SER A 782 -26.56 7.65 1.21
N ASN A 783 -27.01 7.65 2.46
CA ASN A 783 -28.17 6.90 2.91
C ASN A 783 -29.49 7.65 2.71
N THR A 784 -29.41 8.97 2.69
CA THR A 784 -30.55 9.86 2.56
C THR A 784 -30.24 10.97 1.57
N VAL A 785 -31.27 11.42 0.86
CA VAL A 785 -31.24 12.65 0.08
C VAL A 785 -32.38 13.52 0.59
N ASN A 786 -32.05 14.73 1.05
CA ASN A 786 -33.02 15.64 1.69
C ASN A 786 -33.78 15.06 2.90
N GLY A 787 -33.27 13.99 3.52
CA GLY A 787 -33.90 13.31 4.67
C GLY A 787 -34.82 12.14 4.30
N GLU A 788 -34.99 11.83 3.02
CA GLU A 788 -35.70 10.63 2.54
C GLU A 788 -34.68 9.52 2.19
N GLU A 789 -35.04 8.25 2.41
CA GLU A 789 -34.18 7.11 2.12
C GLU A 789 -33.90 6.98 0.62
N ALA A 790 -32.63 6.81 0.26
CA ALA A 790 -32.18 6.84 -1.13
C ALA A 790 -31.66 5.47 -1.58
N ILE A 791 -32.06 5.06 -2.79
CA ILE A 791 -31.45 3.90 -3.47
C ILE A 791 -30.08 4.31 -4.00
N SER A 792 -29.07 3.50 -3.71
CA SER A 792 -27.70 3.83 -4.11
C SER A 792 -26.86 2.58 -4.42
N ASN A 793 -26.02 2.68 -5.44
CA ASN A 793 -25.16 1.61 -5.93
C ASN A 793 -23.69 2.03 -5.94
N GLY A 794 -22.79 1.06 -5.74
CA GLY A 794 -21.35 1.27 -5.92
C GLY A 794 -20.96 1.30 -7.40
N ILE A 795 -20.61 0.13 -7.95
CA ILE A 795 -20.15 0.00 -9.34
C ILE A 795 -21.24 -0.65 -10.20
N VAL A 796 -21.60 -0.04 -11.32
CA VAL A 796 -22.56 -0.58 -12.29
C VAL A 796 -21.88 -0.76 -13.66
N LEU A 797 -21.74 -2.01 -14.10
CA LEU A 797 -21.12 -2.39 -15.36
C LEU A 797 -22.17 -2.74 -16.43
N LEU A 798 -22.15 -1.97 -17.53
CA LEU A 798 -23.03 -2.05 -18.71
C LEU A 798 -22.21 -2.38 -19.99
N ALA A 799 -21.13 -3.14 -19.83
CA ALA A 799 -20.15 -3.43 -20.87
C ALA A 799 -20.74 -4.26 -22.03
N GLY A 800 -20.20 -4.04 -23.24
CA GLY A 800 -20.32 -5.05 -24.30
C GLY A 800 -19.24 -6.10 -24.16
N THR A 801 -19.45 -7.28 -24.76
CA THR A 801 -18.44 -8.34 -24.70
C THR A 801 -18.35 -9.12 -26.00
N ASP A 802 -17.45 -8.67 -26.88
CA ASP A 802 -16.72 -9.61 -27.72
C ASP A 802 -15.63 -10.31 -26.87
N ASN A 803 -14.84 -11.20 -27.47
CA ASN A 803 -13.76 -11.91 -26.79
C ASN A 803 -12.58 -11.00 -26.37
N ASN A 804 -12.72 -9.68 -26.50
CA ASN A 804 -11.69 -8.67 -26.20
C ASN A 804 -11.95 -7.90 -24.89
N THR A 805 -13.03 -8.18 -24.17
CA THR A 805 -13.33 -7.56 -22.87
C THR A 805 -12.29 -7.90 -21.81
N ASN A 806 -11.83 -6.89 -21.07
CA ASN A 806 -10.84 -7.03 -20.00
C ASN A 806 -11.20 -6.08 -18.84
N ILE A 807 -11.88 -6.62 -17.82
CA ILE A 807 -12.41 -5.87 -16.68
C ILE A 807 -11.71 -6.35 -15.42
N ARG A 808 -11.11 -5.41 -14.68
CA ARG A 808 -10.48 -5.67 -13.37
C ARG A 808 -11.13 -4.79 -12.32
N ILE A 809 -11.82 -5.40 -11.35
CA ILE A 809 -12.46 -4.70 -10.25
C ILE A 809 -12.10 -5.45 -8.97
N GLU A 810 -11.18 -4.92 -8.19
CA GLU A 810 -10.58 -5.62 -7.02
C GLU A 810 -10.14 -4.64 -5.93
N ASN A 811 -10.07 -5.12 -4.69
CA ASN A 811 -9.64 -4.40 -3.49
C ASN A 811 -10.42 -3.10 -3.23
N ASN A 812 -11.64 -2.95 -3.77
CA ASN A 812 -12.48 -1.80 -3.45
C ASN A 812 -13.29 -2.07 -2.18
N GLU A 813 -13.39 -1.06 -1.31
CA GLU A 813 -14.33 -1.02 -0.21
C GLU A 813 -15.63 -0.36 -0.69
N ILE A 814 -16.77 -1.04 -0.59
CA ILE A 814 -18.05 -0.56 -1.11
C ILE A 814 -19.07 -0.52 0.03
N THR A 815 -19.38 0.68 0.50
CA THR A 815 -20.38 0.93 1.56
C THR A 815 -21.71 1.33 0.94
N GLY A 816 -22.68 0.41 0.99
CA GLY A 816 -24.09 0.67 0.66
C GLY A 816 -24.92 1.05 1.90
N TYR A 817 -26.25 1.05 1.75
CA TYR A 817 -27.18 1.41 2.84
C TYR A 817 -28.32 0.40 3.13
N SER A 818 -28.27 -0.83 2.60
CA SER A 818 -29.22 -1.91 2.92
C SER A 818 -30.71 -1.53 2.78
N TYR A 819 -31.00 -0.57 1.89
CA TYR A 819 -32.33 -0.03 1.62
C TYR A 819 -32.88 -0.55 0.29
N GLU A 820 -34.18 -0.79 0.27
CA GLU A 820 -34.96 -1.37 -0.83
C GLU A 820 -36.36 -0.75 -0.92
N ASN A 821 -37.00 -0.91 -2.08
CA ASN A 821 -38.42 -0.69 -2.30
C ASN A 821 -38.92 -1.61 -3.44
N ASP A 822 -40.22 -1.59 -3.71
CA ASP A 822 -40.96 -2.38 -4.71
C ASP A 822 -40.26 -2.58 -6.08
N ASN A 823 -39.33 -1.71 -6.47
CA ASN A 823 -38.66 -1.73 -7.78
C ASN A 823 -37.13 -1.79 -7.73
N TRP A 824 -36.49 -1.49 -6.59
CA TRP A 824 -35.03 -1.31 -6.52
C TRP A 824 -34.45 -1.62 -5.14
N SER A 825 -33.26 -2.21 -5.11
CA SER A 825 -32.48 -2.44 -3.88
C SER A 825 -31.04 -1.92 -4.03
N SER A 826 -30.51 -1.32 -2.96
CA SER A 826 -29.19 -0.67 -2.95
C SER A 826 -28.06 -1.69 -3.07
N THR A 827 -27.38 -1.72 -4.21
CA THR A 827 -26.48 -2.83 -4.58
C THR A 827 -25.02 -2.41 -4.74
N GLY A 828 -24.10 -3.08 -4.06
CA GLY A 828 -22.67 -2.74 -4.07
C GLY A 828 -22.04 -2.83 -5.46
N THR A 829 -22.32 -3.90 -6.21
CA THR A 829 -21.86 -4.06 -7.60
C THR A 829 -22.95 -4.72 -8.45
N ILE A 830 -23.33 -4.07 -9.56
CA ILE A 830 -24.29 -4.60 -10.53
C ILE A 830 -23.58 -4.83 -11.85
N PHE A 831 -23.66 -6.03 -12.41
CA PHE A 831 -23.29 -6.33 -13.79
C PHE A 831 -24.58 -6.57 -14.58
N SER A 832 -24.84 -5.78 -15.62
CA SER A 832 -26.07 -5.89 -16.42
C SER A 832 -25.77 -6.16 -17.90
N ALA A 833 -26.32 -7.26 -18.39
CA ALA A 833 -26.24 -7.74 -19.76
C ALA A 833 -27.59 -7.58 -20.49
N GLY A 834 -27.58 -7.50 -21.82
CA GLY A 834 -28.78 -7.56 -22.67
C GLY A 834 -29.76 -6.37 -22.62
N GLN A 835 -29.70 -5.52 -21.60
CA GLN A 835 -30.68 -4.45 -21.36
C GLN A 835 -30.43 -3.19 -22.22
N TYR A 836 -31.52 -2.56 -22.68
CA TYR A 836 -31.50 -1.23 -23.29
C TYR A 836 -31.67 -0.15 -22.22
N PHE A 837 -30.72 0.78 -22.10
CA PHE A 837 -30.75 1.86 -21.09
C PHE A 837 -31.04 3.24 -21.70
N PRO A 838 -31.81 4.11 -21.02
CA PRO A 838 -32.32 5.37 -21.58
C PRO A 838 -31.39 6.59 -21.43
N TYR A 839 -30.20 6.45 -20.82
CA TYR A 839 -29.27 7.58 -20.66
C TYR A 839 -28.84 8.16 -22.01
N ASP A 840 -28.63 9.49 -22.05
CA ASP A 840 -28.09 10.21 -23.22
C ASP A 840 -26.59 9.91 -23.43
N THR A 841 -26.32 8.65 -23.78
CA THR A 841 -25.05 8.16 -24.27
C THR A 841 -24.96 8.50 -25.76
N THR A 842 -24.67 9.78 -26.01
CA THR A 842 -24.55 10.48 -27.31
C THR A 842 -23.71 9.83 -28.43
N ASN A 843 -23.26 8.58 -28.28
CA ASN A 843 -22.52 7.83 -29.32
C ASN A 843 -22.85 6.34 -29.49
N LYS A 844 -23.78 5.72 -28.73
CA LYS A 844 -24.18 4.31 -28.96
C LYS A 844 -25.70 4.04 -28.72
N LYS A 845 -26.57 4.76 -29.43
CA LYS A 845 -27.96 4.31 -29.61
C LYS A 845 -27.99 2.96 -30.36
N GLY A 846 -28.71 1.97 -29.83
CA GLY A 846 -29.27 0.88 -30.64
C GLY A 846 -28.47 -0.41 -30.78
N SER A 847 -27.97 -1.01 -29.70
CA SER A 847 -27.68 -2.45 -29.69
C SER A 847 -27.96 -3.06 -28.31
N SER A 848 -28.84 -4.06 -28.24
CA SER A 848 -28.87 -5.02 -27.14
C SER A 848 -27.58 -5.83 -27.21
N LYS A 849 -26.69 -5.66 -26.22
CA LYS A 849 -25.41 -6.36 -26.20
C LYS A 849 -25.57 -7.65 -25.42
N THR A 850 -25.49 -8.78 -26.11
CA THR A 850 -25.34 -10.11 -25.50
C THR A 850 -24.02 -10.14 -24.72
N VAL A 851 -24.01 -10.74 -23.52
CA VAL A 851 -22.81 -10.81 -22.69
C VAL A 851 -22.17 -12.20 -22.68
N ASN A 852 -20.84 -12.19 -22.63
CA ASN A 852 -19.97 -13.33 -22.70
C ASN A 852 -19.81 -13.95 -21.31
N LEU A 853 -20.23 -15.20 -21.18
CA LEU A 853 -20.31 -15.98 -19.93
C LEU A 853 -18.93 -16.40 -19.37
N THR A 854 -17.83 -15.82 -19.85
CA THR A 854 -16.45 -16.21 -19.51
C THR A 854 -15.76 -15.31 -18.47
N LEU A 855 -16.40 -14.23 -18.02
CA LEU A 855 -15.89 -13.42 -16.91
C LEU A 855 -16.09 -14.18 -15.59
N ASP A 856 -15.05 -14.27 -14.76
CA ASP A 856 -15.14 -14.85 -13.42
C ASP A 856 -15.76 -13.84 -12.44
N TYR A 857 -17.08 -13.67 -12.54
CA TYR A 857 -17.88 -12.81 -11.68
C TYR A 857 -17.72 -13.16 -10.19
N ALA A 858 -17.50 -14.45 -9.89
CA ALA A 858 -17.32 -14.91 -8.51
C ALA A 858 -15.99 -14.42 -7.93
N SER A 859 -14.90 -14.51 -8.67
CA SER A 859 -13.62 -13.92 -8.27
C SER A 859 -13.69 -12.38 -8.17
N ILE A 860 -14.37 -11.70 -9.09
CA ILE A 860 -14.57 -10.24 -9.01
C ILE A 860 -15.33 -9.86 -7.74
N ALA A 861 -16.45 -10.52 -7.44
CA ALA A 861 -17.20 -10.28 -6.21
C ALA A 861 -16.32 -10.50 -4.96
N LYS A 862 -15.63 -11.64 -4.86
CA LYS A 862 -14.81 -12.00 -3.69
C LYS A 862 -13.53 -11.16 -3.51
N GLN A 863 -13.09 -10.44 -4.54
CA GLN A 863 -11.95 -9.52 -4.45
C GLN A 863 -12.32 -8.13 -3.94
N ASN A 864 -13.60 -7.82 -3.71
CA ASN A 864 -14.04 -6.55 -3.15
C ASN A 864 -14.68 -6.75 -1.77
N THR A 865 -14.63 -5.73 -0.93
CA THR A 865 -15.23 -5.78 0.42
C THR A 865 -16.49 -4.92 0.44
N TYR A 866 -17.58 -5.51 0.90
CA TYR A 866 -18.89 -4.88 0.94
C TYR A 866 -19.31 -4.61 2.38
N TYR A 867 -19.89 -3.43 2.61
CA TYR A 867 -20.38 -3.00 3.90
C TYR A 867 -21.80 -2.47 3.76
N SER A 868 -22.73 -3.01 4.55
CA SER A 868 -24.11 -2.53 4.61
C SER A 868 -24.82 -2.42 3.26
N CYS A 869 -24.43 -3.18 2.22
CA CYS A 869 -25.21 -3.25 0.99
C CYS A 869 -26.49 -4.06 1.22
N TYR A 870 -27.53 -3.83 0.42
CA TYR A 870 -28.69 -4.72 0.42
C TYR A 870 -28.30 -6.01 -0.30
N ASN A 871 -27.85 -5.88 -1.55
CA ASN A 871 -27.14 -6.92 -2.29
C ASN A 871 -25.67 -6.50 -2.45
N ASP A 872 -24.71 -7.38 -2.21
CA ASP A 872 -23.29 -7.04 -2.39
C ASP A 872 -22.91 -7.03 -3.87
N PHE A 873 -23.10 -8.16 -4.56
CA PHE A 873 -22.86 -8.28 -5.99
C PHE A 873 -24.02 -9.01 -6.68
N VAL A 874 -24.47 -8.49 -7.81
CA VAL A 874 -25.51 -9.10 -8.66
C VAL A 874 -25.08 -9.05 -10.13
N TYR A 875 -25.13 -10.20 -10.81
CA TYR A 875 -25.04 -10.30 -12.27
C TYR A 875 -26.40 -10.70 -12.87
N THR A 876 -26.89 -9.84 -13.77
CA THR A 876 -28.18 -9.94 -14.44
C THR A 876 -28.00 -9.91 -15.96
N ASP A 877 -28.72 -10.76 -16.68
CA ASP A 877 -28.80 -10.85 -18.13
C ASP A 877 -30.24 -10.75 -18.65
N TYR A 878 -30.55 -9.57 -19.17
CA TYR A 878 -31.84 -9.21 -19.78
C TYR A 878 -31.97 -9.66 -21.24
N SER A 879 -30.99 -10.36 -21.82
CA SER A 879 -31.14 -10.99 -23.14
C SER A 879 -31.95 -12.29 -23.08
N LEU A 880 -32.14 -12.84 -21.88
CA LEU A 880 -32.97 -14.00 -21.59
C LEU A 880 -34.44 -13.59 -21.48
N LYS A 881 -35.37 -14.52 -21.71
CA LYS A 881 -36.78 -14.23 -21.49
C LYS A 881 -37.10 -14.11 -20.01
N ALA A 882 -38.16 -13.39 -19.65
CA ALA A 882 -38.63 -13.27 -18.26
C ALA A 882 -38.96 -14.64 -17.61
N GLU A 883 -39.32 -15.62 -18.43
CA GLU A 883 -39.62 -17.01 -18.05
C GLU A 883 -38.36 -17.85 -17.74
N ASP A 884 -37.27 -17.67 -18.51
CA ASP A 884 -35.94 -18.23 -18.20
C ASP A 884 -35.29 -17.49 -17.01
N GLY A 885 -35.56 -16.19 -16.95
CA GLY A 885 -35.27 -15.28 -15.87
C GLY A 885 -33.85 -14.71 -15.86
N TYR A 886 -33.75 -13.52 -15.26
CA TYR A 886 -32.68 -12.57 -15.56
C TYR A 886 -31.40 -12.73 -14.72
N TYR A 887 -31.42 -13.36 -13.57
CA TYR A 887 -30.27 -13.38 -12.66
C TYR A 887 -29.38 -14.61 -12.89
N LYS A 888 -28.06 -14.45 -12.76
CA LYS A 888 -27.10 -15.54 -13.01
C LYS A 888 -26.15 -15.81 -11.86
N TYR A 889 -25.67 -14.77 -11.20
CA TYR A 889 -24.80 -14.92 -10.04
C TYR A 889 -25.06 -13.80 -9.03
N THR A 890 -25.26 -14.18 -7.77
CA THR A 890 -25.37 -13.26 -6.63
C THR A 890 -24.34 -13.67 -5.59
N PHE A 891 -23.63 -12.70 -5.01
CA PHE A 891 -22.79 -12.89 -3.83
C PHE A 891 -23.31 -11.97 -2.72
N ALA A 892 -23.38 -12.46 -1.48
CA ALA A 892 -24.00 -11.72 -0.38
C ALA A 892 -23.42 -12.07 1.00
N SER A 893 -23.11 -11.02 1.78
CA SER A 893 -22.77 -11.03 3.20
C SER A 893 -23.97 -10.71 4.12
N ASN A 894 -25.00 -10.06 3.56
CA ASN A 894 -26.21 -9.65 4.27
C ASN A 894 -27.31 -10.72 4.15
N PRO A 895 -27.85 -11.28 5.25
CA PRO A 895 -28.95 -12.26 5.20
C PRO A 895 -30.17 -11.81 4.39
N LYS A 896 -30.50 -10.50 4.35
CA LYS A 896 -31.58 -9.99 3.50
C LYS A 896 -31.28 -10.18 2.01
N GLY A 897 -30.10 -9.75 1.55
CA GLY A 897 -29.65 -9.93 0.17
C GLY A 897 -29.47 -11.39 -0.26
N VAL A 898 -29.26 -12.32 0.68
CA VAL A 898 -29.30 -13.77 0.39
C VAL A 898 -30.73 -14.22 0.09
N ILE A 899 -31.69 -13.74 0.86
CA ILE A 899 -33.09 -14.16 0.79
C ILE A 899 -33.75 -13.60 -0.46
N ASP A 900 -33.50 -12.32 -0.77
CA ASP A 900 -33.81 -11.77 -2.08
C ASP A 900 -33.02 -12.46 -3.18
N GLY A 901 -31.74 -12.77 -2.95
CA GLY A 901 -30.95 -13.62 -3.85
C GLY A 901 -31.64 -14.95 -4.19
N LEU A 902 -32.38 -15.57 -3.26
CA LEU A 902 -33.18 -16.79 -3.48
C LEU A 902 -34.54 -16.51 -4.13
N MET A 903 -35.25 -15.47 -3.70
CA MET A 903 -36.54 -15.03 -4.28
C MET A 903 -36.39 -14.62 -5.74
N TYR A 904 -35.43 -13.72 -6.01
CA TYR A 904 -34.99 -13.26 -7.32
C TYR A 904 -34.09 -14.26 -8.06
N SER A 905 -33.55 -15.31 -7.43
CA SER A 905 -32.91 -16.40 -8.18
C SER A 905 -33.90 -16.90 -9.21
N SER A 906 -33.53 -16.71 -10.48
CA SER A 906 -34.44 -16.85 -11.59
C SER A 906 -34.98 -18.27 -11.67
N LYS A 907 -36.09 -18.43 -12.39
CA LYS A 907 -36.79 -19.72 -12.48
C LYS A 907 -35.93 -20.85 -13.08
N VAL A 908 -34.78 -20.52 -13.69
CA VAL A 908 -33.76 -21.47 -14.13
C VAL A 908 -32.34 -20.87 -14.07
N ASN A 909 -31.30 -21.70 -13.85
CA ASN A 909 -29.88 -21.41 -14.12
C ASN A 909 -29.25 -20.23 -13.33
N SER A 910 -29.46 -20.12 -12.02
CA SER A 910 -28.90 -19.05 -11.17
C SER A 910 -28.00 -19.59 -10.04
N LYS A 911 -26.96 -18.84 -9.63
CA LYS A 911 -26.13 -19.19 -8.47
C LYS A 911 -26.18 -18.12 -7.39
N VAL A 912 -26.25 -18.53 -6.13
CA VAL A 912 -26.16 -17.66 -4.94
C VAL A 912 -25.01 -18.16 -4.08
N GLU A 913 -24.02 -17.31 -3.81
CA GLU A 913 -22.85 -17.64 -2.98
C GLU A 913 -22.79 -16.75 -1.73
N LEU A 914 -22.66 -17.37 -0.56
CA LEU A 914 -22.55 -16.63 0.71
C LEU A 914 -21.11 -16.17 0.94
N ALA A 915 -20.94 -14.97 1.48
CA ALA A 915 -19.67 -14.53 2.05
C ALA A 915 -19.37 -15.23 3.39
N PRO A 916 -18.15 -15.16 3.93
CA PRO A 916 -17.87 -15.57 5.31
C PRO A 916 -18.77 -14.83 6.31
N GLY A 917 -19.44 -15.54 7.21
CA GLY A 917 -20.39 -14.93 8.14
C GLY A 917 -21.35 -15.90 8.83
N ASN A 918 -22.22 -15.38 9.70
CA ASN A 918 -23.33 -16.13 10.30
C ASN A 918 -24.64 -15.69 9.66
N TYR A 919 -25.43 -16.65 9.17
CA TYR A 919 -26.69 -16.42 8.48
C TYR A 919 -27.80 -17.19 9.18
N THR A 920 -28.84 -16.49 9.59
CA THR A 920 -30.04 -17.09 10.17
C THR A 920 -31.22 -16.81 9.26
N PHE A 921 -31.80 -17.87 8.74
CA PHE A 921 -32.94 -17.86 7.83
C PHE A 921 -34.20 -18.04 8.65
N THR A 922 -35.07 -17.02 8.66
CA THR A 922 -36.30 -16.99 9.46
C THR A 922 -37.51 -16.59 8.63
N LYS A 923 -38.69 -16.98 9.11
CA LYS A 923 -39.98 -16.67 8.49
C LYS A 923 -40.19 -15.17 8.23
N GLU A 924 -39.83 -14.29 9.17
CA GLU A 924 -40.03 -12.84 9.05
C GLU A 924 -39.29 -12.20 7.88
N VAL A 925 -38.23 -12.85 7.37
CA VAL A 925 -37.43 -12.32 6.27
C VAL A 925 -37.86 -12.90 4.90
N THR A 926 -38.75 -13.90 4.86
CA THR A 926 -39.16 -14.62 3.62
C THR A 926 -40.06 -13.86 2.62
N GLY A 927 -40.51 -12.64 2.93
CA GLY A 927 -41.20 -11.75 1.98
C GLY A 927 -42.37 -12.36 1.17
N GLU A 928 -43.53 -12.54 1.79
CA GLU A 928 -44.78 -12.95 1.11
C GLU A 928 -44.71 -14.24 0.25
N SER A 929 -44.52 -15.40 0.89
CA SER A 929 -45.09 -16.64 0.36
C SER A 929 -45.75 -17.48 1.46
N LEU A 930 -46.90 -18.07 1.16
CA LEU A 930 -47.84 -18.67 2.13
C LEU A 930 -47.33 -19.94 2.84
N ASN A 931 -46.10 -20.41 2.53
CA ASN A 931 -45.63 -21.76 2.87
C ASN A 931 -44.36 -21.81 3.74
N ASN A 932 -43.79 -20.70 4.23
CA ASN A 932 -42.57 -20.67 5.07
C ASN A 932 -41.29 -21.32 4.47
N ASN A 933 -41.21 -21.51 3.16
CA ASN A 933 -40.15 -22.34 2.54
C ASN A 933 -39.19 -21.52 1.66
N PHE A 934 -37.90 -21.60 1.95
CA PHE A 934 -36.81 -21.21 1.04
C PHE A 934 -36.63 -22.28 -0.02
N VAL A 935 -36.64 -21.92 -1.31
CA VAL A 935 -36.61 -22.92 -2.40
C VAL A 935 -35.42 -22.68 -3.33
N VAL A 936 -34.48 -23.64 -3.39
CA VAL A 936 -33.47 -23.72 -4.44
C VAL A 936 -34.08 -24.45 -5.63
N LYS A 937 -34.40 -23.68 -6.67
CA LYS A 937 -35.11 -24.15 -7.88
C LYS A 937 -34.22 -25.05 -8.76
N SER A 938 -34.85 -25.73 -9.72
CA SER A 938 -34.14 -26.58 -10.69
C SER A 938 -33.09 -25.80 -11.48
N ASN A 939 -31.90 -26.39 -11.65
CA ASN A 939 -30.70 -25.78 -12.23
C ASN A 939 -30.15 -24.55 -11.49
N CYS A 940 -30.61 -24.27 -10.27
CA CYS A 940 -30.03 -23.24 -9.40
C CYS A 940 -29.11 -23.85 -8.35
N GLU A 941 -28.11 -23.09 -7.90
CA GLU A 941 -27.13 -23.54 -6.90
C GLU A 941 -27.03 -22.53 -5.74
N LEU A 942 -27.18 -23.02 -4.50
CA LEU A 942 -26.83 -22.29 -3.28
C LEU A 942 -25.46 -22.77 -2.80
N ILE A 943 -24.51 -21.85 -2.64
CA ILE A 943 -23.13 -22.11 -2.23
C ILE A 943 -22.90 -21.50 -0.84
N VAL A 944 -22.71 -22.37 0.15
CA VAL A 944 -22.35 -22.02 1.53
C VAL A 944 -20.91 -22.49 1.77
N PRO A 945 -19.91 -21.59 1.70
CA PRO A 945 -18.52 -21.97 1.95
C PRO A 945 -18.33 -22.41 3.40
N THR A 946 -17.27 -23.16 3.70
CA THR A 946 -16.96 -23.63 5.07
C THR A 946 -16.67 -22.51 6.08
N THR A 947 -16.47 -21.28 5.60
CA THR A 947 -16.32 -20.05 6.37
C THR A 947 -17.64 -19.33 6.64
N ALA A 948 -18.76 -19.85 6.13
CA ALA A 948 -20.11 -19.38 6.40
C ALA A 948 -20.86 -20.41 7.27
N ASN A 949 -21.61 -19.91 8.24
CA ASN A 949 -22.46 -20.70 9.12
C ASN A 949 -23.92 -20.35 8.83
N ALA A 950 -24.65 -21.25 8.18
CA ALA A 950 -26.03 -21.05 7.74
C ALA A 950 -26.99 -21.90 8.60
N ILE A 951 -28.01 -21.26 9.19
CA ILE A 951 -28.96 -21.88 10.12
C ILE A 951 -30.40 -21.52 9.72
N ILE A 952 -31.26 -22.52 9.52
CA ILE A 952 -32.72 -22.38 9.35
C ILE A 952 -33.41 -22.48 10.71
N THR A 953 -34.37 -21.60 11.02
CA THR A 953 -35.20 -21.71 12.23
C THR A 953 -36.34 -22.72 12.08
N ASN A 954 -36.81 -23.27 13.22
CA ASN A 954 -37.80 -24.37 13.26
C ASN A 954 -39.18 -24.07 12.62
N ASP A 955 -39.48 -22.81 12.31
CA ASP A 955 -40.70 -22.34 11.67
C ASP A 955 -40.59 -22.17 10.16
N THR A 956 -39.45 -22.59 9.59
CA THR A 956 -38.99 -22.33 8.22
C THR A 956 -38.30 -23.59 7.66
N GLU A 957 -38.34 -23.81 6.35
CA GLU A 957 -37.67 -24.95 5.69
C GLU A 957 -36.81 -24.51 4.51
N LEU A 958 -35.71 -25.21 4.22
CA LEU A 958 -34.93 -25.06 2.98
C LEU A 958 -35.18 -26.27 2.07
N VAL A 959 -35.94 -26.07 0.99
CA VAL A 959 -36.26 -27.09 -0.02
C VAL A 959 -35.31 -26.96 -1.21
N ILE A 960 -34.55 -28.01 -1.51
CA ILE A 960 -33.80 -28.13 -2.76
C ILE A 960 -34.65 -28.93 -3.74
N ASN A 961 -35.16 -28.29 -4.78
CA ASN A 961 -35.98 -28.96 -5.80
C ASN A 961 -35.11 -29.90 -6.67
N GLU A 962 -35.77 -30.80 -7.40
CA GLU A 962 -35.08 -31.67 -8.36
C GLU A 962 -34.27 -30.86 -9.38
N GLY A 963 -32.98 -31.18 -9.52
CA GLY A 963 -32.03 -30.46 -10.36
C GLY A 963 -31.49 -29.16 -9.76
N GLY A 964 -31.99 -28.72 -8.59
CA GLY A 964 -31.33 -27.72 -7.76
C GLY A 964 -30.13 -28.32 -7.03
N LYS A 965 -29.23 -27.48 -6.50
CA LYS A 965 -28.01 -27.93 -5.85
C LYS A 965 -27.68 -27.12 -4.59
N LEU A 966 -27.29 -27.81 -3.52
CA LEU A 966 -26.70 -27.21 -2.33
C LEU A 966 -25.21 -27.61 -2.24
N THR A 967 -24.32 -26.63 -2.29
CA THR A 967 -22.87 -26.81 -2.10
C THR A 967 -22.49 -26.22 -0.76
N GLY A 968 -22.41 -27.04 0.29
CA GLY A 968 -22.05 -26.61 1.64
C GLY A 968 -22.80 -27.36 2.74
N VAL A 969 -22.89 -26.76 3.92
CA VAL A 969 -23.69 -27.25 5.05
C VAL A 969 -24.63 -26.15 5.52
N VAL A 970 -25.91 -26.48 5.64
CA VAL A 970 -26.93 -25.65 6.27
C VAL A 970 -27.50 -26.44 7.43
N GLN A 971 -27.60 -25.83 8.60
CA GLN A 971 -28.15 -26.42 9.81
C GLN A 971 -29.66 -26.13 9.88
N GLY A 972 -30.45 -27.04 10.44
CA GLY A 972 -31.91 -26.90 10.55
C GLY A 972 -32.67 -27.77 9.55
N ASN A 973 -33.91 -27.40 9.23
CA ASN A 973 -34.79 -28.22 8.40
C ASN A 973 -34.48 -28.03 6.90
N VAL A 974 -33.74 -28.99 6.32
CA VAL A 974 -33.36 -29.01 4.90
C VAL A 974 -33.95 -30.24 4.21
N ILE A 975 -34.75 -30.01 3.18
CA ILE A 975 -35.43 -31.03 2.38
C ILE A 975 -34.81 -31.04 0.98
N ASP A 976 -33.92 -32.00 0.71
CA ASP A 976 -33.28 -32.13 -0.61
C ASP A 976 -33.95 -33.22 -1.46
N LEU A 977 -34.72 -32.80 -2.47
CA LEU A 977 -35.44 -33.71 -3.39
C LEU A 977 -34.52 -34.39 -4.41
N ASN A 978 -33.21 -34.09 -4.40
CA ASN A 978 -32.22 -34.85 -5.17
C ASN A 978 -31.74 -36.10 -4.43
N ILE A 979 -31.93 -36.13 -3.11
CA ILE A 979 -31.50 -37.22 -2.25
C ILE A 979 -32.66 -38.25 -2.11
N PRO A 980 -32.43 -39.55 -2.37
CA PRO A 980 -33.46 -40.58 -2.22
C PRO A 980 -33.84 -40.80 -0.76
N SER A 981 -35.13 -40.76 -0.45
CA SER A 981 -35.66 -41.13 0.88
C SER A 981 -36.22 -42.55 0.90
N ILE A 982 -36.18 -43.17 2.09
CA ILE A 982 -36.69 -44.52 2.36
C ILE A 982 -38.16 -44.44 2.79
N SER A 983 -39.02 -45.24 2.16
CA SER A 983 -40.43 -45.40 2.55
C SER A 983 -40.86 -46.87 2.46
N ASN A 984 -42.06 -47.18 2.96
CA ASN A 984 -42.65 -48.54 2.97
C ASN A 984 -41.73 -49.61 3.58
N GLU A 985 -40.83 -49.20 4.47
CA GLU A 985 -39.85 -50.09 5.10
C GLU A 985 -40.52 -51.11 6.02
N SER A 986 -40.08 -52.35 5.95
CA SER A 986 -40.53 -53.42 6.85
C SER A 986 -39.55 -54.59 6.85
N ILE A 987 -39.60 -55.36 7.91
CA ILE A 987 -38.70 -56.50 8.16
C ILE A 987 -39.55 -57.71 8.54
N ARG A 988 -39.17 -58.88 8.04
CA ARG A 988 -39.81 -60.17 8.32
C ARG A 988 -38.77 -61.21 8.68
N TYR A 989 -39.11 -62.05 9.65
CA TYR A 989 -38.35 -63.22 10.03
C TYR A 989 -39.07 -64.49 9.53
N ASN A 990 -38.33 -65.40 8.90
CA ASN A 990 -38.80 -66.74 8.54
C ASN A 990 -38.19 -67.78 9.50
N PRO A 991 -38.99 -68.38 10.41
CA PRO A 991 -38.49 -69.31 11.42
C PRO A 991 -38.01 -70.66 10.84
N VAL A 992 -38.40 -71.02 9.62
CA VAL A 992 -38.01 -72.31 9.00
C VAL A 992 -36.60 -72.25 8.39
N SER A 993 -36.18 -71.08 7.92
CA SER A 993 -34.89 -70.88 7.22
C SER A 993 -33.91 -70.00 7.98
N GLU A 994 -34.24 -69.58 9.22
CA GLU A 994 -33.55 -68.54 9.98
C GLU A 994 -33.26 -67.27 9.15
N ASP A 995 -34.18 -66.88 8.26
CA ASP A 995 -33.94 -65.80 7.30
C ASP A 995 -34.65 -64.50 7.69
N ILE A 996 -33.91 -63.40 7.63
CA ILE A 996 -34.36 -62.03 7.84
C ILE A 996 -34.45 -61.35 6.48
N VAL A 997 -35.66 -60.91 6.12
CA VAL A 997 -35.95 -60.19 4.88
C VAL A 997 -36.37 -58.77 5.21
N VAL A 998 -35.54 -57.81 4.84
CA VAL A 998 -35.85 -56.37 4.90
C VAL A 998 -36.34 -55.94 3.52
N GLN A 999 -37.44 -55.19 3.46
CA GLN A 999 -37.97 -54.55 2.24
C GLN A 999 -38.19 -53.06 2.45
N PHE A 1000 -38.07 -52.26 1.38
CA PHE A 1000 -38.30 -50.81 1.37
C PHE A 1000 -38.46 -50.30 -0.07
N ASP A 1001 -39.07 -49.13 -0.23
CA ASP A 1001 -39.14 -48.38 -1.47
C ASP A 1001 -38.20 -47.15 -1.40
N LEU A 1002 -37.82 -46.62 -2.57
CA LEU A 1002 -36.98 -45.44 -2.70
C LEU A 1002 -37.71 -44.35 -3.47
N THR A 1003 -37.76 -43.12 -2.95
CA THR A 1003 -38.35 -42.00 -3.72
C THR A 1003 -37.55 -41.65 -4.96
N ARG A 1004 -36.23 -41.91 -4.98
CA ARG A 1004 -35.35 -41.67 -6.13
C ARG A 1004 -34.35 -42.82 -6.36
N GLY A 1005 -34.00 -43.07 -7.63
CA GLY A 1005 -32.97 -44.04 -8.02
C GLY A 1005 -31.58 -43.42 -8.14
N PHE A 1006 -30.53 -44.22 -8.06
CA PHE A 1006 -29.14 -43.78 -8.17
C PHE A 1006 -28.22 -44.91 -8.68
N ILE A 1007 -27.02 -44.58 -9.16
CA ILE A 1007 -26.04 -45.56 -9.66
C ILE A 1007 -25.05 -45.93 -8.55
N LEU A 1008 -24.77 -47.22 -8.35
CA LEU A 1008 -23.73 -47.71 -7.44
C LEU A 1008 -22.34 -47.37 -8.00
N THR A 1009 -21.46 -46.75 -7.21
CA THR A 1009 -20.14 -46.30 -7.70
C THR A 1009 -18.96 -46.94 -6.93
N PRO A 1010 -17.78 -47.11 -7.57
CA PRO A 1010 -16.59 -47.62 -6.89
C PRO A 1010 -16.14 -46.73 -5.73
N PRO A 1011 -15.49 -47.30 -4.70
CA PRO A 1011 -14.71 -46.52 -3.75
C PRO A 1011 -13.45 -45.95 -4.40
N THR A 1012 -12.97 -44.85 -3.85
CA THR A 1012 -11.76 -44.12 -4.28
C THR A 1012 -10.55 -44.39 -3.38
N GLU A 1013 -10.73 -45.08 -2.25
CA GLU A 1013 -9.70 -45.48 -1.29
C GLU A 1013 -9.76 -47.00 -1.05
N VAL A 1014 -8.62 -47.58 -0.66
CA VAL A 1014 -8.44 -49.05 -0.61
C VAL A 1014 -8.94 -49.66 0.71
N ASP A 1015 -8.93 -48.93 1.82
CA ASP A 1015 -9.37 -49.42 3.13
C ASP A 1015 -10.90 -49.30 3.32
N ILE A 1016 -11.61 -50.16 2.59
CA ILE A 1016 -13.07 -50.22 2.57
C ILE A 1016 -13.65 -50.53 3.97
N ALA A 1017 -12.95 -51.32 4.79
CA ALA A 1017 -13.42 -51.70 6.12
C ALA A 1017 -13.50 -50.50 7.08
N THR A 1018 -12.46 -49.65 7.09
CA THR A 1018 -12.45 -48.42 7.87
C THR A 1018 -13.53 -47.43 7.42
N LEU A 1019 -13.78 -47.31 6.10
CA LEU A 1019 -14.85 -46.45 5.58
C LEU A 1019 -16.24 -46.88 6.07
N TYR A 1020 -16.56 -48.17 6.04
CA TYR A 1020 -17.83 -48.67 6.55
C TYR A 1020 -17.98 -48.47 8.07
N ALA A 1021 -16.90 -48.66 8.84
CA ALA A 1021 -16.92 -48.39 10.28
C ALA A 1021 -17.18 -46.89 10.57
N GLN A 1022 -16.56 -45.98 9.81
CA GLN A 1022 -16.80 -44.54 9.92
C GLN A 1022 -18.22 -44.14 9.53
N ILE A 1023 -18.81 -44.75 8.49
CA ILE A 1023 -20.21 -44.51 8.08
C ILE A 1023 -21.22 -44.93 9.15
N LEU A 1024 -20.93 -46.01 9.90
CA LEU A 1024 -21.87 -46.54 10.89
C LEU A 1024 -21.73 -45.93 12.29
N ALA A 1025 -20.53 -45.48 12.68
CA ALA A 1025 -20.21 -45.07 14.05
C ALA A 1025 -19.45 -43.74 14.19
N GLY A 1026 -19.02 -43.11 13.09
CA GLY A 1026 -18.35 -41.81 13.13
C GLY A 1026 -19.30 -40.65 13.41
N THR A 1027 -18.74 -39.46 13.66
CA THR A 1027 -19.49 -38.19 13.64
C THR A 1027 -20.05 -37.90 12.25
N GLN A 1028 -21.06 -37.03 12.13
CA GLN A 1028 -21.67 -36.67 10.84
C GLN A 1028 -20.62 -36.25 9.79
N THR A 1029 -19.59 -35.51 10.19
CA THR A 1029 -18.50 -35.09 9.28
C THR A 1029 -17.63 -36.27 8.84
N GLU A 1030 -17.31 -37.21 9.73
CA GLU A 1030 -16.57 -38.43 9.39
C GLU A 1030 -17.40 -39.35 8.49
N GLN A 1031 -18.71 -39.47 8.75
CA GLN A 1031 -19.65 -40.20 7.91
C GLN A 1031 -19.72 -39.62 6.49
N GLU A 1032 -19.85 -38.30 6.33
CA GLU A 1032 -19.86 -37.66 5.00
C GLU A 1032 -18.52 -37.77 4.27
N GLN A 1033 -17.39 -37.68 4.98
CA GLN A 1033 -16.07 -37.90 4.38
C GLN A 1033 -15.89 -39.34 3.91
N ALA A 1034 -16.26 -40.31 4.75
CA ALA A 1034 -16.20 -41.73 4.42
C ALA A 1034 -17.17 -42.09 3.28
N ALA A 1035 -18.37 -41.52 3.26
CA ALA A 1035 -19.36 -41.67 2.19
C ALA A 1035 -18.83 -41.18 0.83
N ARG A 1036 -18.19 -40.00 0.78
CA ARG A 1036 -17.56 -39.47 -0.45
C ARG A 1036 -16.48 -40.42 -0.97
N LYS A 1037 -15.69 -41.01 -0.07
CA LYS A 1037 -14.63 -41.95 -0.44
C LYS A 1037 -15.16 -43.32 -0.86
N LEU A 1038 -16.20 -43.83 -0.20
CA LEU A 1038 -16.81 -45.13 -0.48
C LEU A 1038 -17.55 -45.15 -1.82
N GLY A 1039 -18.13 -44.02 -2.24
CA GLY A 1039 -19.05 -43.96 -3.36
C GLY A 1039 -20.42 -44.58 -3.04
N ASN A 1040 -21.38 -44.37 -3.92
CA ASN A 1040 -22.78 -44.70 -3.73
C ASN A 1040 -22.98 -46.20 -3.39
N ASP A 1041 -23.82 -46.49 -2.40
CA ASP A 1041 -24.05 -47.84 -1.85
C ASP A 1041 -25.39 -47.94 -1.09
N ILE A 1042 -25.83 -49.17 -0.81
CA ILE A 1042 -26.85 -49.45 0.21
C ILE A 1042 -26.25 -50.47 1.17
N ILE A 1043 -26.17 -50.11 2.45
CA ILE A 1043 -25.57 -50.91 3.50
C ILE A 1043 -26.68 -51.38 4.43
N TYR A 1044 -26.62 -52.65 4.83
CA TYR A 1044 -27.49 -53.21 5.86
C TYR A 1044 -26.61 -53.68 7.02
N TYR A 1045 -26.79 -53.07 8.18
CA TYR A 1045 -26.02 -53.39 9.38
C TYR A 1045 -26.91 -54.01 10.45
N TYR A 1046 -26.57 -55.22 10.88
CA TYR A 1046 -27.39 -56.06 11.75
C TYR A 1046 -26.85 -56.04 13.18
N TYR A 1047 -27.69 -55.74 14.16
CA TYR A 1047 -27.30 -55.62 15.56
C TYR A 1047 -28.45 -55.90 16.51
N TYR A 1048 -28.14 -56.12 17.78
CA TYR A 1048 -29.12 -56.15 18.87
C TYR A 1048 -28.70 -55.18 19.96
N ILE A 1049 -29.62 -54.89 20.88
CA ILE A 1049 -29.36 -54.03 22.04
C ILE A 1049 -29.26 -54.92 23.28
N GLU A 1050 -28.19 -54.73 24.06
CA GLU A 1050 -27.98 -55.39 25.34
C GLU A 1050 -27.27 -54.41 26.29
N ASP A 1051 -27.77 -54.28 27.52
CA ASP A 1051 -27.31 -53.29 28.51
C ASP A 1051 -27.19 -51.85 27.96
N ASN A 1052 -28.15 -51.44 27.12
CA ASN A 1052 -28.20 -50.18 26.35
C ASN A 1052 -27.07 -49.99 25.32
N ASN A 1053 -26.24 -50.99 25.07
CA ASN A 1053 -25.20 -50.96 24.04
C ASN A 1053 -25.69 -51.61 22.74
N GLN A 1054 -25.34 -51.00 21.61
CA GLN A 1054 -25.52 -51.58 20.27
C GLN A 1054 -24.43 -52.64 20.03
N ILE A 1055 -24.80 -53.92 20.05
CA ILE A 1055 -23.88 -55.03 19.82
C ILE A 1055 -24.03 -55.53 18.37
N PRO A 1056 -22.98 -55.48 17.52
CA PRO A 1056 -23.03 -56.04 16.18
C PRO A 1056 -23.36 -57.52 16.24
N LEU A 1057 -24.25 -57.96 15.36
CA LEU A 1057 -24.42 -59.39 15.11
C LEU A 1057 -23.23 -59.85 14.27
N MET A 1058 -22.53 -60.89 14.70
CA MET A 1058 -21.27 -61.30 14.08
C MET A 1058 -21.49 -62.43 13.07
N THR A 1059 -20.72 -62.40 11.98
CA THR A 1059 -20.56 -63.51 11.02
C THR A 1059 -19.08 -63.88 10.90
N VAL A 1060 -18.74 -64.87 10.08
CA VAL A 1060 -17.35 -65.22 9.75
C VAL A 1060 -17.00 -64.84 8.32
N ASP A 1061 -15.78 -64.33 8.11
CA ASP A 1061 -15.23 -64.08 6.78
C ASP A 1061 -14.76 -65.39 6.10
N LEU A 1062 -14.26 -65.29 4.86
CA LEU A 1062 -13.73 -66.43 4.10
C LEU A 1062 -12.44 -67.02 4.69
N GLN A 1063 -11.86 -66.38 5.70
CA GLN A 1063 -10.65 -66.76 6.42
C GLN A 1063 -10.96 -67.33 7.82
N GLY A 1064 -12.24 -67.31 8.23
CA GLY A 1064 -12.72 -67.79 9.53
C GLY A 1064 -12.66 -66.76 10.67
N SER A 1065 -12.32 -65.50 10.38
CA SER A 1065 -12.32 -64.41 11.37
C SER A 1065 -13.74 -63.94 11.65
N GLN A 1066 -14.07 -63.63 12.90
CA GLN A 1066 -15.35 -62.99 13.22
C GLN A 1066 -15.36 -61.52 12.80
N ILE A 1067 -16.34 -61.13 12.00
CA ILE A 1067 -16.58 -59.78 11.51
C ILE A 1067 -18.05 -59.37 11.73
N PRO A 1068 -18.38 -58.08 11.84
CA PRO A 1068 -19.79 -57.65 11.91
C PRO A 1068 -20.56 -58.04 10.65
N LEU A 1069 -21.80 -58.51 10.82
CA LEU A 1069 -22.70 -58.84 9.73
C LEU A 1069 -23.19 -57.56 9.06
N MET A 1070 -22.62 -57.29 7.90
CA MET A 1070 -22.90 -56.11 7.10
C MET A 1070 -23.03 -56.50 5.63
N LYS A 1071 -24.19 -56.25 5.02
CA LYS A 1071 -24.38 -56.42 3.57
C LYS A 1071 -24.20 -55.09 2.86
N ASN A 1072 -23.52 -55.10 1.72
CA ASN A 1072 -23.18 -53.91 0.91
C ASN A 1072 -22.90 -54.33 -0.55
N LYS A 1073 -22.57 -53.38 -1.44
CA LYS A 1073 -22.27 -53.66 -2.86
C LYS A 1073 -21.23 -54.76 -3.16
N PHE A 1074 -20.36 -55.12 -2.21
CA PHE A 1074 -19.38 -56.20 -2.39
C PHE A 1074 -19.93 -57.60 -2.06
N TRP A 1075 -21.16 -57.71 -1.56
CA TRP A 1075 -21.84 -58.97 -1.34
C TRP A 1075 -22.60 -59.43 -2.59
N SER A 1076 -22.46 -60.71 -2.95
CA SER A 1076 -23.24 -61.33 -4.02
C SER A 1076 -24.72 -61.39 -3.64
N GLU A 1077 -25.61 -61.05 -4.59
CA GLU A 1077 -27.08 -61.04 -4.42
C GLU A 1077 -27.60 -60.18 -3.25
N TYR A 1078 -26.82 -59.19 -2.78
CA TYR A 1078 -27.17 -58.40 -1.59
C TYR A 1078 -28.41 -57.52 -1.73
N LEU A 1079 -28.76 -57.16 -2.96
CA LEU A 1079 -29.81 -56.21 -3.31
C LEU A 1079 -30.61 -56.75 -4.50
N ILE A 1080 -31.91 -56.92 -4.29
CA ILE A 1080 -32.85 -57.55 -5.23
C ILE A 1080 -34.14 -56.70 -5.21
N TYR A 1081 -34.96 -56.72 -6.27
CA TYR A 1081 -36.25 -56.01 -6.28
C TYR A 1081 -37.41 -56.87 -6.79
N LYS A 1082 -38.65 -56.44 -6.49
CA LYS A 1082 -39.87 -57.07 -7.02
C LYS A 1082 -40.32 -56.40 -8.32
N ASP A 1083 -40.63 -57.22 -9.32
CA ASP A 1083 -41.29 -56.80 -10.56
C ASP A 1083 -42.59 -57.59 -10.73
N GLY A 1084 -43.72 -56.98 -10.30
CA GLY A 1084 -44.97 -57.69 -10.12
C GLY A 1084 -44.83 -58.82 -9.08
N ALA A 1085 -45.23 -60.03 -9.46
CA ALA A 1085 -45.09 -61.23 -8.62
C ALA A 1085 -43.68 -61.85 -8.64
N ASN A 1086 -42.80 -61.41 -9.56
CA ASN A 1086 -41.47 -61.99 -9.74
C ASN A 1086 -40.42 -61.22 -8.93
N THR A 1087 -39.41 -61.95 -8.46
CA THR A 1087 -38.22 -61.38 -7.80
C THR A 1087 -37.09 -61.32 -8.82
N VAL A 1088 -36.48 -60.15 -9.02
CA VAL A 1088 -35.50 -59.88 -10.08
C VAL A 1088 -34.18 -59.41 -9.47
N THR A 1089 -33.12 -60.18 -9.71
CA THR A 1089 -31.73 -59.79 -9.43
C THR A 1089 -31.23 -58.84 -10.52
N ILE A 1090 -30.39 -57.88 -10.16
CA ILE A 1090 -29.89 -56.82 -11.05
C ILE A 1090 -29.31 -57.41 -12.36
N PRO A 1091 -29.79 -57.02 -13.57
CA PRO A 1091 -29.46 -57.75 -14.79
C PRO A 1091 -28.07 -57.39 -15.38
N ASN A 1092 -27.10 -58.29 -15.21
CA ASN A 1092 -26.18 -58.76 -16.26
C ASN A 1092 -25.11 -59.67 -15.64
N GLY A 1093 -25.29 -60.99 -15.75
CA GLY A 1093 -24.44 -61.96 -15.06
C GLY A 1093 -23.10 -62.21 -15.74
N ASN A 1094 -22.02 -62.11 -14.97
CA ASN A 1094 -21.01 -63.17 -14.86
C ASN A 1094 -20.36 -63.10 -13.47
N ILE A 1095 -20.12 -64.26 -12.85
CA ILE A 1095 -19.82 -64.37 -11.41
C ILE A 1095 -18.35 -64.00 -11.12
N ILE A 1096 -18.15 -62.82 -10.54
CA ILE A 1096 -17.06 -62.50 -9.60
C ILE A 1096 -17.69 -61.62 -8.49
N ASN A 1097 -17.25 -61.78 -7.24
CA ASN A 1097 -17.90 -61.24 -6.02
C ASN A 1097 -18.33 -59.77 -6.08
N GLY A 1098 -19.55 -59.51 -5.60
CA GLY A 1098 -20.12 -58.17 -5.47
C GLY A 1098 -20.86 -57.69 -6.72
N THR A 1099 -22.03 -57.09 -6.53
CA THR A 1099 -22.85 -56.54 -7.61
C THR A 1099 -22.06 -55.50 -8.41
N MET A 1100 -22.12 -55.58 -9.75
CA MET A 1100 -21.30 -54.75 -10.63
C MET A 1100 -21.49 -53.26 -10.36
N LEU A 1101 -20.39 -52.60 -9.99
CA LEU A 1101 -20.26 -51.15 -9.90
C LEU A 1101 -20.66 -50.51 -11.24
N GLY A 1102 -21.47 -49.47 -11.21
CA GLY A 1102 -22.15 -48.90 -12.39
C GLY A 1102 -23.60 -49.35 -12.58
N SER A 1103 -24.12 -50.27 -11.75
CA SER A 1103 -25.53 -50.67 -11.78
C SER A 1103 -26.47 -49.60 -11.23
N THR A 1104 -27.63 -49.41 -11.87
CA THR A 1104 -28.68 -48.46 -11.46
C THR A 1104 -29.68 -49.08 -10.48
N VAL A 1105 -29.77 -48.49 -9.28
CA VAL A 1105 -30.88 -48.65 -8.34
C VAL A 1105 -32.05 -47.77 -8.80
N LEU A 1106 -33.26 -48.29 -8.80
CA LEU A 1106 -34.48 -47.66 -9.33
C LEU A 1106 -35.39 -47.16 -8.20
N SER A 1107 -36.12 -46.07 -8.40
CA SER A 1107 -37.10 -45.57 -7.42
C SER A 1107 -38.39 -46.38 -7.39
N ASN A 1108 -38.96 -46.67 -8.56
CA ASN A 1108 -40.29 -47.25 -8.71
C ASN A 1108 -40.38 -48.76 -8.42
N LYS A 1109 -39.51 -49.30 -7.56
CA LYS A 1109 -39.42 -50.72 -7.22
C LYS A 1109 -39.29 -50.90 -5.71
N THR A 1110 -39.94 -51.94 -5.18
CA THR A 1110 -39.68 -52.42 -3.82
C THR A 1110 -38.41 -53.25 -3.80
N TRP A 1111 -37.40 -52.70 -3.13
CA TRP A 1111 -36.12 -53.34 -2.88
C TRP A 1111 -36.23 -54.27 -1.68
N LEU A 1112 -35.43 -55.33 -1.71
CA LEU A 1112 -35.32 -56.28 -0.63
C LEU A 1112 -33.89 -56.83 -0.50
N THR A 1113 -33.51 -57.12 0.73
CA THR A 1113 -32.36 -57.95 1.06
C THR A 1113 -32.83 -59.10 1.93
N ALA A 1114 -32.36 -60.31 1.62
CA ALA A 1114 -32.55 -61.49 2.44
C ALA A 1114 -31.19 -61.84 3.05
N THR A 1115 -31.15 -62.26 4.31
CA THR A 1115 -29.90 -62.69 4.94
C THR A 1115 -29.36 -63.99 4.33
N ASN A 1116 -30.22 -64.91 3.91
CA ASN A 1116 -29.87 -66.26 3.43
C ASN A 1116 -30.31 -66.55 1.97
N PRO A 1117 -29.77 -65.85 0.96
CA PRO A 1117 -29.95 -66.23 -0.44
C PRO A 1117 -28.97 -67.37 -0.79
N LYS A 1118 -29.45 -68.63 -0.77
CA LYS A 1118 -28.91 -69.88 -1.39
C LYS A 1118 -27.39 -70.22 -1.37
N ILE A 1119 -26.49 -69.39 -0.87
CA ILE A 1119 -25.04 -69.46 -1.06
C ILE A 1119 -24.29 -69.74 0.27
N GLY A 1120 -25.02 -69.90 1.39
CA GLY A 1120 -24.48 -70.48 2.63
C GLY A 1120 -23.49 -69.62 3.43
N THR A 1121 -23.58 -68.29 3.32
CA THR A 1121 -22.63 -67.33 3.93
C THR A 1121 -22.95 -66.88 5.35
N VAL A 1122 -24.01 -67.41 5.98
CA VAL A 1122 -24.31 -67.19 7.41
C VAL A 1122 -24.34 -68.55 8.10
N ALA A 1123 -23.64 -68.69 9.22
CA ALA A 1123 -23.55 -69.95 9.94
C ALA A 1123 -24.93 -70.39 10.47
N THR A 1124 -25.22 -71.69 10.47
CA THR A 1124 -26.41 -72.23 11.14
C THR A 1124 -26.42 -71.77 12.61
N LYS A 1125 -27.55 -71.23 13.10
CA LYS A 1125 -27.69 -70.62 14.43
C LYS A 1125 -27.03 -69.26 14.64
N TRP A 1126 -26.71 -68.51 13.58
CA TRP A 1126 -26.22 -67.13 13.69
C TRP A 1126 -27.15 -66.19 14.49
N LEU A 1127 -28.44 -66.53 14.62
CA LEU A 1127 -29.42 -65.81 15.43
C LEU A 1127 -29.42 -66.19 16.93
N ASP A 1128 -28.66 -67.20 17.38
CA ASP A 1128 -28.60 -67.60 18.80
C ASP A 1128 -28.36 -66.42 19.79
N PRO A 1129 -27.46 -65.43 19.52
CA PRO A 1129 -27.24 -64.29 20.42
C PRO A 1129 -28.43 -63.34 20.61
N VAL A 1130 -29.40 -63.38 19.67
CA VAL A 1130 -30.57 -62.49 19.61
C VAL A 1130 -31.90 -63.23 19.83
N LYS A 1131 -31.88 -64.54 20.09
CA LYS A 1131 -33.10 -65.29 20.47
C LYS A 1131 -33.73 -64.71 21.73
N GLY A 1132 -35.04 -64.47 21.69
CA GLY A 1132 -35.79 -63.79 22.73
C GLY A 1132 -35.58 -62.27 22.80
N LYS A 1133 -34.88 -61.67 21.82
CA LYS A 1133 -34.61 -60.23 21.73
C LYS A 1133 -35.07 -59.67 20.37
N SER A 1134 -35.09 -58.35 20.26
CA SER A 1134 -35.28 -57.65 18.98
C SER A 1134 -33.96 -57.58 18.20
N LEU A 1135 -34.00 -58.07 16.95
CA LEU A 1135 -32.96 -57.79 15.96
C LEU A 1135 -33.27 -56.47 15.27
N TYR A 1136 -32.29 -55.58 15.22
CA TYR A 1136 -32.34 -54.30 14.53
C TYR A 1136 -31.51 -54.38 13.25
N VAL A 1137 -31.99 -53.74 12.18
CA VAL A 1137 -31.27 -53.58 10.93
C VAL A 1137 -31.30 -52.11 10.54
N ASP A 1138 -30.13 -51.50 10.44
CA ASP A 1138 -29.97 -50.18 9.82
C ASP A 1138 -29.91 -50.35 8.31
N ILE A 1139 -30.89 -49.79 7.60
CA ILE A 1139 -30.82 -49.53 6.15
C ILE A 1139 -30.10 -48.20 5.99
N VAL A 1140 -28.88 -48.23 5.46
CA VAL A 1140 -28.03 -47.04 5.30
C VAL A 1140 -27.74 -46.81 3.82
N ILE A 1141 -28.35 -45.78 3.24
CA ILE A 1141 -28.04 -45.36 1.87
C ILE A 1141 -26.87 -44.38 1.90
N VAL A 1142 -25.89 -44.65 1.05
CA VAL A 1142 -24.78 -43.74 0.76
C VAL A 1142 -24.99 -43.21 -0.65
N VAL A 1143 -25.12 -41.89 -0.81
CA VAL A 1143 -25.42 -41.27 -2.10
C VAL A 1143 -24.83 -39.87 -2.17
N GLU A 1144 -24.00 -39.62 -3.18
CA GLU A 1144 -23.30 -38.33 -3.42
C GLU A 1144 -22.53 -37.77 -2.21
N GLY A 1145 -22.08 -38.65 -1.31
CA GLY A 1145 -21.37 -38.29 -0.09
C GLY A 1145 -22.26 -37.96 1.12
N LYS A 1146 -23.58 -38.17 1.01
CA LYS A 1146 -24.54 -38.12 2.11
C LYS A 1146 -24.89 -39.52 2.59
N VAL A 1147 -25.25 -39.62 3.87
CA VAL A 1147 -25.61 -40.87 4.57
C VAL A 1147 -27.03 -40.74 5.09
N ILE A 1148 -27.88 -41.72 4.79
CA ILE A 1148 -29.30 -41.74 5.15
C ILE A 1148 -29.56 -43.05 5.87
N LYS A 1149 -29.89 -43.01 7.15
CA LYS A 1149 -30.12 -44.20 7.97
C LYS A 1149 -31.59 -44.33 8.36
N LYS A 1150 -32.17 -45.51 8.13
CA LYS A 1150 -33.49 -45.91 8.61
C LYS A 1150 -33.39 -47.28 9.29
N THR A 1151 -33.72 -47.34 10.57
CA THR A 1151 -33.69 -48.58 11.36
C THR A 1151 -35.05 -49.27 11.31
N VAL A 1152 -35.04 -50.58 11.05
CA VAL A 1152 -36.20 -51.47 11.21
C VAL A 1152 -35.87 -52.56 12.23
N SER A 1153 -36.86 -53.15 12.90
CA SER A 1153 -36.62 -54.22 13.88
C SER A 1153 -37.67 -55.33 13.87
N VAL A 1154 -37.25 -56.55 14.16
CA VAL A 1154 -38.11 -57.74 14.30
C VAL A 1154 -37.73 -58.51 15.56
N GLU A 1155 -38.72 -59.05 16.28
CA GLU A 1155 -38.46 -59.94 17.42
C GLU A 1155 -38.09 -61.34 16.92
N ILE A 1156 -37.03 -61.92 17.50
CA ILE A 1156 -36.61 -63.29 17.22
C ILE A 1156 -37.14 -64.19 18.34
N PRO A 1157 -38.03 -65.17 18.06
CA PRO A 1157 -38.57 -66.07 19.08
C PRO A 1157 -37.49 -66.90 19.77
N ASN A 1158 -37.74 -67.30 21.02
CA ASN A 1158 -37.00 -68.39 21.65
C ASN A 1158 -37.41 -69.75 21.05
N ASP A 1159 -36.49 -70.72 21.06
CA ASP A 1159 -36.64 -72.06 20.45
C ASP A 1159 -37.85 -72.88 20.97
N THR A 1160 -38.52 -72.42 22.02
CA THR A 1160 -39.66 -73.08 22.68
C THR A 1160 -40.97 -73.09 21.88
N ILE A 1161 -41.07 -72.39 20.73
CA ILE A 1161 -42.33 -72.24 19.96
C ILE A 1161 -42.23 -72.79 18.51
N VAL A 1162 -41.37 -73.78 18.26
CA VAL A 1162 -41.28 -74.45 16.93
C VAL A 1162 -42.09 -75.76 16.85
N ASN A 1163 -42.49 -76.33 18.00
CA ASN A 1163 -43.09 -77.67 18.08
C ASN A 1163 -44.64 -77.73 18.11
N GLN A 1164 -45.36 -76.78 17.50
CA GLN A 1164 -46.85 -76.82 17.44
C GLN A 1164 -47.49 -76.70 16.05
N ILE A 1165 -46.73 -76.77 14.95
CA ILE A 1165 -47.29 -76.66 13.58
C ILE A 1165 -47.22 -78.00 12.80
N ASN A 1166 -46.48 -79.02 13.29
CA ASN A 1166 -46.21 -80.26 12.56
C ASN A 1166 -46.95 -81.52 13.05
N GLU A 1167 -48.05 -81.39 13.81
CA GLU A 1167 -48.99 -82.51 14.06
C GLU A 1167 -50.43 -82.04 13.81
N GLY A 1168 -50.91 -82.21 12.56
CA GLY A 1168 -52.22 -81.70 12.16
C GLY A 1168 -52.62 -81.94 10.70
N SER A 1169 -52.15 -83.01 10.06
CA SER A 1169 -52.63 -83.43 8.73
C SER A 1169 -53.42 -84.73 8.86
N GLN A 1170 -54.73 -84.71 8.57
CA GLN A 1170 -55.47 -85.73 7.79
C GLN A 1170 -57.01 -85.48 7.78
N ASN A 1171 -57.54 -85.32 6.56
CA ASN A 1171 -58.82 -85.83 6.04
C ASN A 1171 -60.13 -85.01 6.07
N LEU A 1172 -60.80 -85.10 4.90
CA LEU A 1172 -62.19 -84.79 4.52
C LEU A 1172 -62.51 -83.28 4.41
N ASP A 1173 -62.70 -82.68 3.23
CA ASP A 1173 -63.49 -83.03 2.03
C ASP A 1173 -65.01 -82.99 2.29
N GLU A 1174 -65.68 -81.90 1.90
CA GLU A 1174 -66.87 -81.94 1.04
C GLU A 1174 -67.31 -80.54 0.55
N SER A 1175 -68.02 -80.56 -0.56
CA SER A 1175 -68.48 -79.46 -1.43
C SER A 1175 -69.46 -78.41 -0.86
N VAL A 1176 -69.31 -77.16 -1.33
CA VAL A 1176 -70.33 -76.24 -1.90
C VAL A 1176 -71.64 -75.98 -1.10
N PRO A 1177 -71.98 -74.70 -0.82
CA PRO A 1177 -73.11 -74.09 -1.56
C PRO A 1177 -72.76 -72.83 -2.35
N SER A 1178 -73.39 -72.69 -3.51
CA SER A 1178 -73.59 -71.43 -4.25
C SER A 1178 -74.86 -70.70 -3.78
N LEU A 1179 -75.23 -69.60 -4.48
CA LEU A 1179 -76.45 -68.77 -4.36
C LEU A 1179 -76.33 -67.56 -3.42
N ASP A 1180 -76.91 -66.38 -3.72
CA ASP A 1180 -77.22 -65.78 -5.04
C ASP A 1180 -77.45 -64.26 -4.90
N GLU A 1181 -77.70 -63.59 -6.02
CA GLU A 1181 -78.45 -62.33 -6.22
C GLU A 1181 -79.15 -61.66 -5.01
N SER A 1182 -79.01 -60.33 -4.85
CA SER A 1182 -80.02 -59.38 -5.37
C SER A 1182 -79.98 -57.94 -4.78
N ASN A 1183 -80.01 -56.97 -5.69
CA ASN A 1183 -80.88 -55.78 -5.76
C ASN A 1183 -80.94 -54.65 -4.70
N GLU A 1184 -80.61 -53.45 -5.22
CA GLU A 1184 -81.52 -52.30 -5.44
C GLU A 1184 -81.58 -51.05 -4.53
N LYS A 1185 -81.70 -49.93 -5.27
CA LYS A 1185 -82.27 -48.60 -4.99
C LYS A 1185 -81.30 -47.52 -4.48
N THR A 1186 -80.77 -46.62 -5.32
CA THR A 1186 -81.29 -45.69 -6.38
C THR A 1186 -81.71 -44.31 -5.87
N ASP A 1187 -81.32 -43.32 -6.69
CA ASP A 1187 -82.02 -42.08 -7.12
C ASP A 1187 -80.95 -40.96 -7.20
N GLU A 1188 -80.38 -40.64 -8.38
CA GLU A 1188 -80.88 -39.67 -9.40
C GLU A 1188 -81.05 -38.24 -8.83
N ILE A 1189 -80.54 -37.16 -9.43
CA ILE A 1189 -80.89 -36.47 -10.70
C ILE A 1189 -79.75 -35.42 -10.96
N GLU A 1190 -79.36 -34.90 -12.14
CA GLU A 1190 -79.50 -35.17 -13.59
C GLU A 1190 -78.78 -33.99 -14.34
N LYS A 1191 -78.57 -34.07 -15.68
CA LYS A 1191 -78.34 -32.95 -16.66
C LYS A 1191 -77.01 -32.19 -16.74
N ASP A 1192 -76.56 -31.72 -17.91
CA ASP A 1192 -76.77 -32.10 -19.33
C ASP A 1192 -75.66 -31.44 -20.19
N LEU A 1193 -75.26 -32.08 -21.30
CA LEU A 1193 -74.45 -31.48 -22.39
C LEU A 1193 -75.34 -31.12 -23.58
N PRO A 1194 -74.91 -30.29 -24.57
CA PRO A 1194 -74.50 -30.90 -25.87
C PRO A 1194 -73.56 -30.08 -26.83
N ILE A 1195 -72.99 -30.81 -27.83
CA ILE A 1195 -72.57 -30.38 -29.21
C ILE A 1195 -71.24 -29.56 -29.36
N LEU A 1196 -70.16 -30.03 -30.03
CA LEU A 1196 -69.87 -30.37 -31.46
C LEU A 1196 -69.65 -29.12 -32.38
N PHE A 1197 -68.69 -29.00 -33.33
CA PHE A 1197 -68.07 -29.93 -34.30
C PHE A 1197 -66.66 -29.47 -34.83
N ASP A 1198 -65.91 -30.42 -35.43
CA ASP A 1198 -64.98 -30.36 -36.61
C ASP A 1198 -63.72 -29.45 -36.77
N SER A 1199 -62.55 -30.11 -36.75
CA SER A 1199 -61.54 -30.31 -37.84
C SER A 1199 -60.79 -29.16 -38.57
N ILE A 1200 -59.53 -29.49 -38.93
CA ILE A 1200 -58.67 -29.09 -40.10
C ILE A 1200 -57.36 -28.32 -39.81
N ASP A 1201 -56.27 -28.99 -40.24
CA ASP A 1201 -54.95 -28.62 -40.79
C ASP A 1201 -54.25 -27.25 -40.63
N GLN A 1202 -52.93 -27.40 -40.48
CA GLN A 1202 -51.78 -26.68 -41.09
C GLN A 1202 -51.62 -25.14 -41.09
N GLU A 1203 -50.34 -24.81 -40.80
CA GLU A 1203 -49.52 -23.74 -41.40
C GLU A 1203 -49.68 -22.28 -40.95
N GLU A 1204 -48.51 -21.64 -40.84
CA GLU A 1204 -48.12 -20.27 -41.20
C GLU A 1204 -49.15 -19.12 -41.10
N SER A 1205 -48.83 -17.93 -40.57
CA SER A 1205 -47.55 -17.39 -40.08
C SER A 1205 -47.76 -15.99 -39.46
N SER A 1206 -46.68 -15.48 -38.83
CA SER A 1206 -46.37 -14.05 -38.63
C SER A 1206 -47.08 -13.23 -37.54
N ASN A 1207 -46.23 -12.63 -36.69
CA ASN A 1207 -46.32 -11.29 -36.09
C ASN A 1207 -47.59 -10.87 -35.34
N GLN A 1208 -47.51 -10.90 -34.01
CA GLN A 1208 -47.17 -9.67 -33.26
C GLN A 1208 -46.39 -9.98 -31.98
#